data_AF-A0A9W8U354-F1
#
_entry.id   AF-A0A9W8U354-F1
#
_cell.length_a   1.000
_cell.length_b   1.000
_cell.length_c   1.000
_cell.angle_alpha   90.00
_cell.angle_beta   90.00
_cell.angle_gamma   90.00
#
_symmetry.space_group_name_H-M   'P 1'
#
loop_
_entity.id
_entity.type
_entity.pdbx_description
1 polymer ?
#
loop_
_entity_poly.entity_id
_entity_poly.type
_entity_poly.pdbx_seq_one_letter_code
_entity_poly.pdbx_strand_id
1 'polypeptide(L)'
;MFLKLLTLLASLNFSLAAQVIFSSSNTSIYSTTIIDTLSNDPDYLSLLQLIQRARLVPTLNRLKGITLFAPTNDAIERHSLWNSILKDSSPLIRDNVQEQLRQQLFYHLLNETIPPEVDSVIVLKTLHYPHTPLEPPSREPPPHPPWMPVPNGTLGGEPQRLRLGAREDNGYVGVDAFRNGGARIVKGQVDAGNGVVLGIAEVLEPPPDLATVLSQQSSLTFFRKVLTPEIKKLLNSTSELTLFLPIDEAWDALDHYERIYLESEYATDDLLRILNMHAVVHTGVKWSDSFEPAINLTTVDGTTLEIVVHPEKTMVSTAELVQPDIYSSNGVLHLISSLLIPDGALQITPEKYLLALNCSDFVSFIHDAELTFLINDTSSSYTILAPSDDVLSILANGELPEPGSEEMKKLLRYHFIPGKLNSKKLHSGMLIETALQEPGLGGSRQVLRVEVDENQKDEAWKWLRFGGAKVLREPVEVDNTPIIPPSDALETVLPMLDFSMFIAAVLSTSIGDKIRNAASTSLLIPHNSAFDRLGLLVSEYLLASSSKPDLENVLLHHVLSSVRYSEALRNGTQRTFASAEGSDLSVSREKNGTVFVGASGGWVGMKSQLHTRNILTQTGVVHELSDILLPRSVELTVGKLMKAAKGDTMVSLVTKAGLDWVLNGTAPPEDSQWAERGFGKAGWVLFCPNDNAFGQYNLTELYDDKEKLVSIVSQHLIPLPSQTNKLIVTPLDDDPLYNNRPLLLDDAVTYSTLQSASSVYGDLVFKQSEDAKGGYIVGIKGARGTDKQTDWANVISWGRTTTTGGGGVIRIDRLLIPYYPSWWTEYGLPAELEADSPPVTNAASATAENVKAFIAGGFGGVCAVLVGHPFDLTKTRLQTAPSGTYTGAIDVVKKILARDGIFGVYRGIVPPLFGVTPIFAVSFWAYDASKKLIITLTDNEGTLSTSQLAAAGFLSAVPTTVVTAPVERAKVLLQVQGQGLSEQKYKGVAGVLRHMYNEGGLRSVFKGSGATLARDGPGSAAYFAAYEVTKKALTPAGSSPSDLNLGSIICAGGFAGVAMWALAIPPDVLKSRIQSAPKDTYSGILDCARKTIAQDGVAALWKGFGPAMARAFPANAATFLGVEASRKMLDKFM
;
A
#
# COMPACT_ATOMS: atom_id res chain seq x y z
N MET A 1 -69.80 -61.66 -9.17
CA MET A 1 -71.22 -62.05 -8.99
C MET A 1 -72.07 -61.10 -9.82
N PHE A 2 -72.57 -61.62 -10.96
CA PHE A 2 -73.69 -61.12 -11.76
C PHE A 2 -73.73 -59.62 -12.14
N LEU A 3 -73.12 -59.26 -13.28
CA LEU A 3 -73.84 -59.13 -14.56
C LEU A 3 -72.95 -58.39 -15.60
N LYS A 4 -71.87 -59.05 -16.06
CA LYS A 4 -71.13 -58.67 -17.28
C LYS A 4 -70.22 -59.83 -17.66
N LEU A 5 -70.86 -60.95 -17.99
CA LEU A 5 -70.22 -62.12 -18.58
C LEU A 5 -71.29 -62.84 -19.40
N LEU A 6 -71.40 -62.50 -20.69
CA LEU A 6 -71.77 -63.47 -21.71
C LEU A 6 -71.37 -62.92 -23.09
N THR A 7 -70.41 -63.63 -23.70
CA THR A 7 -70.18 -63.81 -25.16
C THR A 7 -69.75 -62.58 -25.96
N LEU A 8 -68.53 -62.36 -26.46
CA LEU A 8 -67.46 -63.21 -27.04
C LEU A 8 -67.94 -64.37 -27.94
N LEU A 9 -67.48 -64.31 -29.20
CA LEU A 9 -67.55 -65.27 -30.31
C LEU A 9 -68.76 -65.19 -31.26
N ALA A 10 -68.48 -64.80 -32.51
CA ALA A 10 -68.74 -65.56 -33.75
C ALA A 10 -69.20 -64.71 -34.95
N SER A 11 -68.76 -65.17 -36.15
CA SER A 11 -69.20 -64.86 -37.53
C SER A 11 -68.82 -63.48 -38.09
N LEU A 12 -67.92 -63.30 -39.06
CA LEU A 12 -67.69 -63.97 -40.38
C LEU A 12 -68.94 -63.95 -41.29
N ASN A 13 -68.79 -63.19 -42.38
CA ASN A 13 -69.42 -63.26 -43.71
C ASN A 13 -70.93 -62.92 -43.85
N PHE A 14 -71.29 -61.95 -44.70
CA PHE A 14 -71.41 -62.10 -46.15
C PHE A 14 -71.83 -60.77 -46.81
N SER A 15 -71.44 -60.66 -48.08
CA SER A 15 -71.74 -59.65 -49.10
C SER A 15 -73.20 -59.18 -49.21
N LEU A 16 -73.44 -57.93 -49.64
CA LEU A 16 -73.80 -57.57 -51.04
C LEU A 16 -74.19 -56.07 -51.13
N ALA A 17 -73.61 -55.39 -52.12
CA ALA A 17 -74.15 -54.30 -52.94
C ALA A 17 -74.89 -53.11 -52.30
N ALA A 18 -74.29 -51.91 -52.41
CA ALA A 18 -75.00 -50.74 -52.94
C ALA A 18 -74.01 -49.73 -53.57
N GLN A 19 -74.05 -49.71 -54.91
CA GLN A 19 -73.82 -48.57 -55.81
C GLN A 19 -72.41 -47.95 -55.91
N VAL A 20 -71.69 -48.57 -56.84
CA VAL A 20 -70.79 -47.95 -57.81
C VAL A 20 -71.30 -46.58 -58.29
N ILE A 21 -70.51 -45.53 -58.04
CA ILE A 21 -70.31 -44.46 -59.02
C ILE A 21 -68.86 -44.61 -59.48
N PHE A 22 -68.68 -45.05 -60.72
CA PHE A 22 -67.40 -44.97 -61.40
C PHE A 22 -67.02 -43.48 -61.50
N SER A 23 -66.12 -43.00 -60.66
CA SER A 23 -65.15 -42.00 -61.10
C SER A 23 -63.85 -42.74 -61.34
N SER A 24 -63.55 -42.94 -62.62
CA SER A 24 -62.27 -43.40 -63.13
C SER A 24 -61.10 -42.93 -62.27
N SER A 25 -60.27 -43.86 -61.84
CA SER A 25 -58.87 -43.58 -61.56
C SER A 25 -58.27 -42.93 -62.80
N ASN A 26 -58.20 -41.61 -62.83
CA ASN A 26 -57.27 -40.93 -63.70
C ASN A 26 -55.88 -41.23 -63.14
N THR A 27 -55.32 -42.37 -63.53
CA THR A 27 -53.89 -42.45 -63.78
C THR A 27 -53.62 -41.49 -64.94
N SER A 28 -53.52 -40.20 -64.65
CA SER A 28 -52.83 -39.25 -65.50
C SER A 28 -51.38 -39.71 -65.53
N ILE A 29 -51.00 -40.37 -66.62
CA ILE A 29 -49.60 -40.61 -66.95
C ILE A 29 -49.01 -39.22 -67.22
N TYR A 30 -48.53 -38.55 -66.19
CA TYR A 30 -47.74 -37.34 -66.35
C TYR A 30 -46.43 -37.75 -67.04
N SER A 31 -46.27 -37.36 -68.30
CA SER A 31 -45.04 -37.61 -69.07
C SER A 31 -43.90 -36.66 -68.71
N THR A 32 -44.12 -35.74 -67.77
CA THR A 32 -43.22 -34.66 -67.37
C THR A 32 -42.60 -34.96 -66.00
N THR A 33 -41.27 -35.00 -65.94
CA THR A 33 -40.50 -35.16 -64.71
C THR A 33 -40.48 -33.85 -63.89
N ILE A 34 -40.03 -33.89 -62.63
CA ILE A 34 -39.81 -32.70 -61.81
C ILE A 34 -38.90 -31.69 -62.54
N ILE A 35 -37.87 -32.16 -63.24
CA ILE A 35 -36.99 -31.30 -64.03
C ILE A 35 -37.75 -30.58 -65.15
N ASP A 36 -38.67 -31.28 -65.81
CA ASP A 36 -39.53 -30.69 -66.84
C ASP A 36 -40.50 -29.67 -66.22
N THR A 37 -41.05 -29.95 -65.03
CA THR A 37 -41.92 -28.97 -64.33
C THR A 37 -41.17 -27.70 -63.91
N LEU A 38 -39.93 -27.82 -63.43
CA LEU A 38 -39.09 -26.67 -63.09
C LEU A 38 -38.66 -25.88 -64.34
N SER A 39 -38.40 -26.56 -65.47
CA SER A 39 -38.01 -25.91 -66.72
C SER A 39 -39.17 -25.17 -67.40
N ASN A 40 -40.42 -25.57 -67.14
CA ASN A 40 -41.61 -24.97 -67.72
C ASN A 40 -42.10 -23.72 -66.98
N ASP A 41 -41.61 -23.47 -65.77
CA ASP A 41 -41.99 -22.31 -64.95
C ASP A 41 -40.81 -21.31 -64.87
N PRO A 42 -40.99 -20.05 -65.32
CA PRO A 42 -39.92 -19.06 -65.33
C PRO A 42 -39.38 -18.74 -63.92
N ASP A 43 -40.15 -18.96 -62.86
CA ASP A 43 -39.76 -18.63 -61.49
C ASP A 43 -38.79 -19.64 -60.85
N TYR A 44 -38.43 -20.72 -61.54
CA TYR A 44 -37.49 -21.75 -61.05
C TYR A 44 -36.23 -21.92 -61.90
N LEU A 45 -35.97 -21.03 -62.87
CA LEU A 45 -34.79 -21.11 -63.74
C LEU A 45 -33.46 -21.03 -62.96
N SER A 46 -33.39 -20.20 -61.91
CA SER A 46 -32.22 -20.10 -61.04
C SER A 46 -32.00 -21.39 -60.24
N LEU A 47 -33.08 -22.03 -59.77
CA LEU A 47 -33.01 -23.33 -59.08
C LEU A 47 -32.51 -24.43 -60.02
N LEU A 48 -33.03 -24.46 -61.26
CA LEU A 48 -32.63 -25.43 -62.28
C LEU A 48 -31.13 -25.33 -62.60
N GLN A 49 -30.59 -24.11 -62.70
CA GLN A 49 -29.16 -23.87 -62.89
C GLN A 49 -28.33 -24.39 -61.70
N LEU A 50 -28.79 -24.20 -60.47
CA LEU A 50 -28.11 -24.73 -59.27
C LEU A 50 -28.13 -26.26 -59.22
N ILE A 51 -29.26 -26.89 -59.54
CA ILE A 51 -29.38 -28.36 -59.63
C ILE A 51 -28.44 -28.92 -60.71
N GLN A 52 -28.29 -28.23 -61.84
CA GLN A 52 -27.34 -28.59 -62.90
C GLN A 52 -25.89 -28.44 -62.43
N ARG A 53 -25.54 -27.32 -61.76
CA ARG A 53 -24.21 -27.11 -61.17
C ARG A 53 -23.86 -28.13 -60.10
N ALA A 54 -24.85 -28.57 -59.31
CA ALA A 54 -24.72 -29.61 -58.31
C ALA A 54 -24.68 -31.04 -58.88
N ARG A 55 -24.88 -31.20 -60.21
CA ARG A 55 -24.98 -32.48 -60.94
C ARG A 55 -26.08 -33.43 -60.43
N LEU A 56 -27.16 -32.89 -59.89
CA LEU A 56 -28.27 -33.67 -59.31
C LEU A 56 -29.39 -34.01 -60.30
N VAL A 57 -29.30 -33.57 -61.56
CA VAL A 57 -30.35 -33.83 -62.58
C VAL A 57 -30.64 -35.32 -62.76
N PRO A 58 -29.64 -36.21 -62.95
CA PRO A 58 -29.93 -37.64 -63.04
C PRO A 58 -30.36 -38.28 -61.70
N THR A 59 -30.10 -37.64 -60.55
CA THR A 59 -30.58 -38.08 -59.22
C THR A 59 -32.08 -37.92 -59.18
N LEU A 60 -32.55 -36.70 -59.45
CA LEU A 60 -33.95 -36.32 -59.38
C LEU A 60 -34.81 -37.13 -60.36
N ASN A 61 -34.30 -37.40 -61.57
CA ASN A 61 -35.02 -38.20 -62.57
C ASN A 61 -35.15 -39.70 -62.19
N ARG A 62 -34.30 -40.21 -61.31
CA ARG A 62 -34.34 -41.62 -60.86
C ARG A 62 -35.23 -41.82 -59.64
N LEU A 63 -35.32 -40.83 -58.77
CA LEU A 63 -36.17 -40.88 -57.58
C LEU A 63 -37.65 -40.87 -57.99
N LYS A 64 -38.48 -41.64 -57.28
CA LYS A 64 -39.94 -41.72 -57.49
C LYS A 64 -40.65 -41.41 -56.18
N GLY A 65 -41.72 -40.62 -56.26
CA GLY A 65 -42.54 -40.28 -55.09
C GLY A 65 -41.89 -39.24 -54.17
N ILE A 66 -41.00 -38.40 -54.71
CA ILE A 66 -40.32 -37.36 -53.93
C ILE A 66 -41.14 -36.07 -53.88
N THR A 67 -40.96 -35.27 -52.83
CA THR A 67 -41.45 -33.89 -52.80
C THR A 67 -40.27 -32.94 -52.79
N LEU A 68 -40.28 -31.96 -53.70
CA LEU A 68 -39.30 -30.87 -53.75
C LEU A 68 -39.94 -29.57 -53.30
N PHE A 69 -39.43 -29.00 -52.22
CA PHE A 69 -39.68 -27.61 -51.86
C PHE A 69 -38.79 -26.72 -52.73
N ALA A 70 -39.35 -26.11 -53.77
CA ALA A 70 -38.64 -25.33 -54.76
C ALA A 70 -38.61 -23.85 -54.38
N PRO A 71 -37.45 -23.27 -53.99
CA PRO A 71 -37.35 -21.84 -53.79
C PRO A 71 -37.48 -21.09 -55.12
N THR A 72 -38.26 -20.02 -55.10
CA THR A 72 -38.44 -19.10 -56.25
C THR A 72 -37.16 -18.33 -56.57
N ASN A 73 -37.03 -17.79 -57.78
CA ASN A 73 -35.87 -16.98 -58.18
C ASN A 73 -35.60 -15.82 -57.18
N ASP A 74 -36.65 -15.15 -56.70
CA ASP A 74 -36.54 -14.07 -55.70
C ASP A 74 -36.01 -14.56 -54.33
N ALA A 75 -36.31 -15.81 -53.97
CA ALA A 75 -35.78 -16.44 -52.77
C ALA A 75 -34.27 -16.71 -52.92
N ILE A 76 -33.87 -17.18 -54.10
CA ILE A 76 -32.47 -17.51 -54.42
C ILE A 76 -31.61 -16.26 -54.53
N GLU A 77 -32.13 -15.16 -55.09
CA GLU A 77 -31.39 -13.90 -55.21
C GLU A 77 -31.05 -13.30 -53.83
N ARG A 78 -31.96 -13.45 -52.86
CA ARG A 78 -31.75 -13.02 -51.47
C ARG A 78 -30.76 -13.90 -50.70
N HIS A 79 -30.50 -15.12 -51.16
CA HIS A 79 -29.64 -16.08 -50.47
C HIS A 79 -28.16 -15.91 -50.89
N SER A 80 -27.30 -15.54 -49.95
CA SER A 80 -25.91 -15.13 -50.21
C SER A 80 -25.07 -16.22 -50.90
N LEU A 81 -25.15 -17.47 -50.43
CA LEU A 81 -24.35 -18.59 -50.97
C LEU A 81 -24.87 -19.06 -52.33
N TRP A 82 -26.18 -19.16 -52.51
CA TRP A 82 -26.74 -19.63 -53.79
C TRP A 82 -26.58 -18.58 -54.89
N ASN A 83 -26.75 -17.29 -54.56
CA ASN A 83 -26.52 -16.19 -55.49
C ASN A 83 -25.04 -16.07 -55.88
N SER A 84 -24.10 -16.27 -54.95
CA SER A 84 -22.66 -16.25 -55.28
C SER A 84 -22.28 -17.40 -56.21
N ILE A 85 -22.80 -18.61 -55.97
CA ILE A 85 -22.59 -19.75 -56.86
C ILE A 85 -23.18 -19.49 -58.25
N LEU A 86 -24.35 -18.84 -58.36
CA LEU A 86 -24.94 -18.51 -59.67
C LEU A 86 -24.12 -17.48 -60.45
N LYS A 87 -23.58 -16.47 -59.76
CA LYS A 87 -22.79 -15.37 -60.36
C LYS A 87 -21.37 -15.77 -60.73
N ASP A 88 -20.83 -16.84 -60.14
CA ASP A 88 -19.51 -17.35 -60.52
C ASP A 88 -19.55 -17.91 -61.95
N SER A 89 -18.81 -17.25 -62.84
CA SER A 89 -18.68 -17.56 -64.28
C SER A 89 -17.56 -18.58 -64.58
N SER A 90 -16.93 -19.17 -63.57
CA SER A 90 -15.84 -20.15 -63.74
C SER A 90 -16.39 -21.50 -64.29
N PRO A 91 -15.99 -21.94 -65.50
CA PRO A 91 -16.67 -23.02 -66.21
C PRO A 91 -16.33 -24.46 -65.76
N LEU A 92 -15.50 -24.68 -64.73
CA LEU A 92 -15.18 -26.01 -64.20
C LEU A 92 -14.74 -25.92 -62.73
N ILE A 93 -15.69 -25.96 -61.80
CA ILE A 93 -15.39 -26.25 -60.41
C ILE A 93 -15.19 -27.77 -60.30
N ARG A 94 -14.00 -28.21 -59.84
CA ARG A 94 -13.67 -29.63 -59.65
C ARG A 94 -14.63 -30.24 -58.60
N ASP A 95 -15.08 -31.47 -58.88
CA ASP A 95 -16.32 -32.17 -58.46
C ASP A 95 -16.75 -32.12 -56.98
N ASN A 96 -15.89 -31.70 -56.05
CA ASN A 96 -16.19 -31.77 -54.63
C ASN A 96 -16.32 -30.42 -53.90
N VAL A 97 -16.12 -29.29 -54.57
CA VAL A 97 -16.36 -27.96 -53.96
C VAL A 97 -17.87 -27.66 -53.83
N GLN A 98 -18.73 -28.37 -54.57
CA GLN A 98 -20.19 -28.19 -54.55
C GLN A 98 -20.91 -29.12 -53.55
N GLU A 99 -20.18 -29.73 -52.62
CA GLU A 99 -20.76 -30.61 -51.58
C GLU A 99 -21.78 -29.88 -50.71
N GLN A 100 -21.46 -28.68 -50.25
CA GLN A 100 -22.36 -27.86 -49.44
C GLN A 100 -23.68 -27.54 -50.16
N LEU A 101 -23.63 -27.21 -51.46
CA LEU A 101 -24.81 -26.97 -52.28
C LEU A 101 -25.67 -28.25 -52.41
N ARG A 102 -25.05 -29.42 -52.61
CA ARG A 102 -25.78 -30.70 -52.66
C ARG A 102 -26.48 -30.98 -51.34
N GLN A 103 -25.82 -30.74 -50.21
CA GLN A 103 -26.42 -30.95 -48.89
C GLN A 103 -27.64 -30.05 -48.65
N GLN A 104 -27.54 -28.76 -48.97
CA GLN A 104 -28.68 -27.84 -48.89
C GLN A 104 -29.82 -28.26 -49.82
N LEU A 105 -29.53 -28.70 -51.06
CA LEU A 105 -30.55 -29.18 -51.99
C LEU A 105 -31.23 -30.47 -51.52
N PHE A 106 -30.49 -31.40 -50.89
CA PHE A 106 -31.08 -32.59 -50.28
C PHE A 106 -32.00 -32.28 -49.10
N TYR A 107 -31.78 -31.16 -48.40
CA TYR A 107 -32.67 -30.72 -47.31
C TYR A 107 -34.04 -30.24 -47.81
N HIS A 108 -34.12 -29.80 -49.07
CA HIS A 108 -35.37 -29.40 -49.72
C HIS A 108 -36.16 -30.60 -50.29
N LEU A 109 -35.61 -31.81 -50.22
CA LEU A 109 -36.19 -33.01 -50.79
C LEU A 109 -36.72 -33.95 -49.71
N LEU A 110 -37.91 -34.49 -49.94
CA LEU A 110 -38.50 -35.56 -49.13
C LEU A 110 -38.59 -36.84 -49.95
N ASN A 111 -38.53 -37.99 -49.29
CA ASN A 111 -38.74 -39.31 -49.93
C ASN A 111 -40.23 -39.71 -50.00
N GLU A 112 -41.14 -38.79 -49.66
CA GLU A 112 -42.57 -39.05 -49.56
C GLU A 112 -43.37 -37.88 -50.14
N THR A 113 -44.61 -38.15 -50.57
CA THR A 113 -45.57 -37.15 -51.05
C THR A 113 -46.41 -36.61 -49.90
N ILE A 114 -46.49 -35.29 -49.78
CA ILE A 114 -47.20 -34.59 -48.69
C ILE A 114 -48.72 -34.61 -48.95
N PRO A 115 -49.57 -34.77 -47.91
CA PRO A 115 -51.02 -34.64 -48.05
C PRO A 115 -51.46 -33.19 -48.37
N PRO A 116 -52.62 -33.01 -49.05
CA PRO A 116 -53.06 -31.70 -49.56
C PRO A 116 -53.52 -30.70 -48.48
N GLU A 117 -53.83 -31.14 -47.26
CA GLU A 117 -54.26 -30.28 -46.14
C GLU A 117 -53.47 -30.61 -44.86
N VAL A 118 -53.03 -29.58 -44.14
CA VAL A 118 -52.15 -29.68 -42.95
C VAL A 118 -52.77 -28.89 -41.79
N ASP A 119 -53.56 -29.57 -40.96
CA ASP A 119 -54.24 -28.96 -39.79
C ASP A 119 -53.33 -28.87 -38.53
N SER A 120 -52.36 -29.77 -38.42
CA SER A 120 -51.40 -29.87 -37.31
C SER A 120 -49.95 -29.80 -37.79
N VAL A 121 -49.00 -29.58 -36.89
CA VAL A 121 -47.57 -29.66 -37.25
C VAL A 121 -47.24 -31.08 -37.67
N ILE A 122 -46.73 -31.27 -38.90
CA ILE A 122 -46.31 -32.57 -39.42
C ILE A 122 -44.78 -32.60 -39.45
N VAL A 123 -44.19 -33.65 -38.88
CA VAL A 123 -42.75 -33.91 -38.92
C VAL A 123 -42.44 -34.82 -40.10
N LEU A 124 -41.53 -34.40 -40.97
CA LEU A 124 -41.15 -35.09 -42.20
C LEU A 124 -39.64 -35.37 -42.20
N LYS A 125 -39.25 -36.48 -42.83
CA LYS A 125 -37.85 -36.87 -43.00
C LYS A 125 -37.35 -36.42 -44.37
N THR A 126 -36.28 -35.64 -44.38
CA THR A 126 -35.66 -35.15 -45.63
C THR A 126 -34.73 -36.19 -46.25
N LEU A 127 -34.17 -35.90 -47.42
CA LEU A 127 -33.07 -36.68 -48.01
C LEU A 127 -31.69 -36.16 -47.58
N HIS A 128 -31.61 -35.23 -46.63
CA HIS A 128 -30.34 -34.72 -46.11
C HIS A 128 -29.87 -35.56 -44.92
N TYR A 129 -28.66 -36.12 -45.01
CA TYR A 129 -27.98 -36.81 -43.92
C TYR A 129 -26.77 -35.97 -43.51
N PRO A 130 -26.86 -35.25 -42.38
CA PRO A 130 -25.77 -34.40 -41.90
C PRO A 130 -24.49 -35.23 -41.65
N HIS A 131 -23.35 -34.69 -42.02
CA HIS A 131 -22.05 -35.29 -41.75
C HIS A 131 -20.99 -34.20 -41.59
N THR A 132 -19.90 -34.53 -40.91
CA THR A 132 -18.79 -33.60 -40.70
C THR A 132 -18.10 -33.31 -42.04
N PRO A 133 -17.94 -32.02 -42.43
CA PRO A 133 -17.21 -31.66 -43.64
C PRO A 133 -15.78 -32.18 -43.61
N LEU A 134 -15.27 -32.67 -44.74
CA LEU A 134 -13.88 -33.10 -44.88
C LEU A 134 -12.97 -31.87 -45.10
N GLU A 135 -12.01 -31.63 -44.22
CA GLU A 135 -11.00 -30.57 -44.38
C GLU A 135 -9.58 -31.14 -44.60
N PRO A 136 -8.86 -30.72 -45.67
CA PRO A 136 -9.32 -29.89 -46.79
C PRO A 136 -10.29 -30.66 -47.72
N PRO A 137 -11.19 -29.96 -48.43
CA PRO A 137 -12.16 -30.61 -49.32
C PRO A 137 -11.44 -31.50 -50.33
N SER A 138 -11.78 -32.80 -50.34
CA SER A 138 -11.15 -33.76 -51.25
C SER A 138 -11.31 -33.27 -52.68
N ARG A 139 -10.24 -33.27 -53.48
CA ARG A 139 -10.33 -32.92 -54.92
C ARG A 139 -10.75 -34.11 -55.79
N GLU A 140 -10.87 -35.28 -55.18
CA GLU A 140 -11.29 -36.50 -55.83
C GLU A 140 -12.82 -36.58 -55.83
N PRO A 141 -13.44 -36.99 -56.96
CA PRO A 141 -14.87 -37.23 -56.99
C PRO A 141 -15.23 -38.34 -56.00
N PRO A 142 -16.43 -38.29 -55.37
CA PRO A 142 -16.85 -39.31 -54.42
C PRO A 142 -16.77 -40.72 -55.04
N PRO A 143 -16.37 -41.75 -54.27
CA PRO A 143 -16.12 -43.11 -54.77
C PRO A 143 -17.39 -43.80 -55.32
N HIS A 144 -18.56 -43.24 -55.06
CA HIS A 144 -19.84 -43.67 -55.60
C HIS A 144 -20.37 -42.63 -56.60
N PRO A 145 -21.02 -43.04 -57.69
CA PRO A 145 -21.68 -42.08 -58.58
C PRO A 145 -22.75 -41.30 -57.77
N PRO A 146 -22.98 -40.00 -58.04
CA PRO A 146 -23.57 -39.02 -57.10
C PRO A 146 -25.07 -39.17 -56.78
N TRP A 147 -25.62 -40.38 -56.83
CA TRP A 147 -27.05 -40.60 -57.00
C TRP A 147 -27.87 -40.89 -55.74
N MET A 148 -27.32 -41.05 -54.54
CA MET A 148 -28.13 -41.06 -53.31
C MET A 148 -27.34 -40.61 -52.08
N PRO A 149 -27.98 -39.94 -51.11
CA PRO A 149 -27.40 -39.71 -49.80
C PRO A 149 -27.06 -41.05 -49.14
N VAL A 150 -25.87 -41.15 -48.54
CA VAL A 150 -25.50 -42.34 -47.75
C VAL A 150 -26.05 -42.13 -46.34
N PRO A 151 -26.72 -43.14 -45.74
CA PRO A 151 -27.25 -43.05 -44.37
C PRO A 151 -26.15 -43.15 -43.30
N ASN A 152 -25.00 -42.53 -43.55
CA ASN A 152 -23.90 -42.39 -42.61
C ASN A 152 -23.80 -40.91 -42.26
N GLY A 153 -24.07 -40.56 -41.00
CA GLY A 153 -24.17 -39.16 -40.60
C GLY A 153 -24.10 -38.95 -39.10
N THR A 154 -23.93 -37.70 -38.69
CA THR A 154 -23.78 -37.23 -37.30
C THR A 154 -25.04 -37.38 -36.45
N LEU A 155 -26.17 -37.79 -37.06
CA LEU A 155 -27.44 -38.12 -36.40
C LEU A 155 -27.67 -39.64 -36.23
N GLY A 156 -26.63 -40.46 -36.32
CA GLY A 156 -26.75 -41.92 -36.15
C GLY A 156 -27.39 -42.62 -37.34
N GLY A 157 -27.15 -42.08 -38.54
CA GLY A 157 -27.67 -42.61 -39.79
C GLY A 157 -29.13 -42.28 -40.11
N GLU A 158 -29.81 -41.51 -39.25
CA GLU A 158 -31.11 -40.93 -39.56
C GLU A 158 -30.98 -39.67 -40.43
N PRO A 159 -31.94 -39.41 -41.34
CA PRO A 159 -32.00 -38.16 -42.08
C PRO A 159 -32.43 -36.99 -41.17
N GLN A 160 -32.07 -35.78 -41.58
CA GLN A 160 -32.53 -34.56 -40.91
C GLN A 160 -34.05 -34.40 -41.06
N ARG A 161 -34.68 -33.86 -40.02
CA ARG A 161 -36.12 -33.62 -39.95
C ARG A 161 -36.48 -32.20 -40.40
N LEU A 162 -37.71 -32.07 -40.90
CA LEU A 162 -38.31 -30.81 -41.35
C LEU A 162 -39.78 -30.80 -40.91
N ARG A 163 -40.29 -29.64 -40.48
CA ARG A 163 -41.69 -29.49 -40.06
C ARG A 163 -42.50 -28.69 -41.05
N LEU A 164 -43.75 -29.10 -41.25
CA LEU A 164 -44.77 -28.31 -41.91
C LEU A 164 -45.77 -27.79 -40.90
N GLY A 165 -46.19 -26.54 -41.06
CA GLY A 165 -47.27 -25.97 -40.26
C GLY A 165 -48.05 -24.92 -41.04
N ALA A 166 -49.33 -24.77 -40.74
CA ALA A 166 -50.18 -23.72 -41.27
C ALA A 166 -50.35 -22.58 -40.25
N ARG A 167 -50.28 -21.32 -40.73
CA ARG A 167 -50.62 -20.10 -39.98
C ARG A 167 -51.40 -19.16 -40.89
N GLU A 168 -52.50 -18.60 -40.41
CA GLU A 168 -53.29 -17.58 -41.12
C GLU A 168 -53.56 -17.96 -42.60
N ASP A 169 -54.09 -19.16 -42.82
CA ASP A 169 -54.39 -19.76 -44.14
C ASP A 169 -53.19 -19.95 -45.09
N ASN A 170 -51.95 -19.74 -44.63
CA ASN A 170 -50.73 -19.97 -45.38
C ASN A 170 -49.94 -21.16 -44.82
N GLY A 171 -49.40 -22.00 -45.70
CA GLY A 171 -48.48 -23.07 -45.35
C GLY A 171 -47.04 -22.57 -45.17
N TYR A 172 -46.34 -23.11 -44.18
CA TYR A 172 -44.93 -22.83 -43.90
C TYR A 172 -44.13 -24.13 -43.79
N VAL A 173 -42.90 -24.08 -44.30
CA VAL A 173 -41.95 -25.20 -44.33
C VAL A 173 -40.74 -24.86 -43.47
N GLY A 174 -40.33 -25.77 -42.59
CA GLY A 174 -39.23 -25.52 -41.64
C GLY A 174 -39.64 -24.71 -40.41
N VAL A 175 -40.89 -24.85 -39.95
CA VAL A 175 -41.35 -24.24 -38.70
C VAL A 175 -40.75 -24.94 -37.47
N ASP A 176 -40.76 -24.29 -36.31
CA ASP A 176 -40.43 -24.93 -35.03
C ASP A 176 -41.62 -25.78 -34.50
N ALA A 177 -41.46 -26.36 -33.30
CA ALA A 177 -42.51 -27.16 -32.65
C ALA A 177 -43.80 -26.36 -32.35
N PHE A 178 -43.70 -25.02 -32.27
CA PHE A 178 -44.79 -24.10 -31.95
C PHE A 178 -45.35 -23.38 -33.18
N ARG A 179 -44.96 -23.79 -34.40
CA ARG A 179 -45.34 -23.18 -35.70
C ARG A 179 -44.67 -21.83 -35.99
N ASN A 180 -43.64 -21.43 -35.25
CA ASN A 180 -42.91 -20.18 -35.51
C ASN A 180 -41.81 -20.40 -36.57
N GLY A 181 -41.35 -19.31 -37.20
CA GLY A 181 -40.32 -19.36 -38.25
C GLY A 181 -40.78 -20.05 -39.56
N GLY A 182 -39.82 -20.51 -40.36
CA GLY A 182 -40.06 -21.28 -41.60
C GLY A 182 -40.32 -20.44 -42.87
N ALA A 183 -40.10 -21.07 -44.02
CA ALA A 183 -40.30 -20.51 -45.35
C ALA A 183 -41.78 -20.62 -45.78
N ARG A 184 -42.38 -19.50 -46.18
CA ARG A 184 -43.78 -19.47 -46.65
C ARG A 184 -43.93 -20.18 -48.00
N ILE A 185 -44.97 -21.01 -48.14
CA ILE A 185 -45.39 -21.60 -49.41
C ILE A 185 -46.10 -20.52 -50.23
N VAL A 186 -45.60 -20.23 -51.42
CA VAL A 186 -46.07 -19.13 -52.30
C VAL A 186 -46.68 -19.62 -53.60
N LYS A 187 -46.40 -20.87 -53.99
CA LYS A 187 -47.04 -21.52 -55.13
C LYS A 187 -47.66 -22.84 -54.71
N GLY A 188 -48.84 -23.13 -55.26
CA GLY A 188 -49.56 -24.37 -55.01
C GLY A 188 -48.81 -25.61 -55.48
N GLN A 189 -49.29 -26.78 -55.04
CA GLN A 189 -48.74 -28.07 -55.38
C GLN A 189 -48.82 -28.35 -56.89
N VAL A 190 -47.70 -28.76 -57.50
CA VAL A 190 -47.64 -29.21 -58.90
C VAL A 190 -47.20 -30.68 -58.94
N ASP A 191 -48.05 -31.54 -59.50
CA ASP A 191 -47.77 -32.96 -59.64
C ASP A 191 -46.92 -33.24 -60.90
N ALA A 192 -45.86 -34.02 -60.73
CA ALA A 192 -44.97 -34.49 -61.79
C ALA A 192 -44.97 -36.03 -61.84
N GLY A 193 -44.55 -36.62 -62.96
CA GLY A 193 -44.53 -38.08 -63.17
C GLY A 193 -43.64 -38.86 -62.19
N ASN A 194 -42.73 -38.18 -61.50
CA ASN A 194 -41.84 -38.77 -60.51
C ASN A 194 -41.91 -38.13 -59.10
N GLY A 195 -42.83 -37.19 -58.85
CA GLY A 195 -42.99 -36.56 -57.54
C GLY A 195 -43.81 -35.27 -57.55
N VAL A 196 -43.64 -34.42 -56.54
CA VAL A 196 -44.41 -33.20 -56.31
C VAL A 196 -43.47 -31.99 -56.15
N VAL A 197 -43.85 -30.83 -56.68
CA VAL A 197 -43.14 -29.56 -56.50
C VAL A 197 -44.02 -28.55 -55.75
N LEU A 198 -43.46 -27.95 -54.69
CA LEU A 198 -44.10 -26.90 -53.90
C LEU A 198 -43.22 -25.66 -53.87
N GLY A 199 -43.73 -24.51 -54.31
CA GLY A 199 -42.94 -23.28 -54.38
C GLY A 199 -42.85 -22.56 -53.05
N ILE A 200 -41.64 -22.24 -52.61
CA ILE A 200 -41.37 -21.53 -51.34
C ILE A 200 -40.73 -20.17 -51.54
N ALA A 201 -40.99 -19.26 -50.60
CA ALA A 201 -40.55 -17.87 -50.62
C ALA A 201 -39.09 -17.68 -50.20
N GLU A 202 -38.47 -18.68 -49.60
CA GLU A 202 -37.14 -18.61 -48.97
C GLU A 202 -36.39 -19.92 -49.19
N VAL A 203 -35.06 -19.89 -49.16
CA VAL A 203 -34.23 -21.10 -49.21
C VAL A 203 -34.21 -21.73 -47.82
N LEU A 204 -34.48 -23.04 -47.75
CA LEU A 204 -34.39 -23.79 -46.48
C LEU A 204 -32.93 -24.02 -46.11
N GLU A 205 -32.55 -23.58 -44.92
CA GLU A 205 -31.21 -23.81 -44.38
C GLU A 205 -31.18 -25.06 -43.51
N PRO A 206 -30.23 -25.99 -43.72
CA PRO A 206 -30.07 -27.13 -42.85
C PRO A 206 -29.69 -26.64 -41.43
N PRO A 207 -30.21 -27.27 -40.38
CA PRO A 207 -29.89 -26.89 -39.01
C PRO A 207 -28.37 -26.96 -38.75
N PRO A 208 -27.78 -25.95 -38.07
CA PRO A 208 -26.36 -25.94 -37.75
C PRO A 208 -26.02 -26.94 -36.62
N ASP A 209 -24.75 -27.06 -36.25
CA ASP A 209 -24.33 -27.90 -35.11
C ASP A 209 -24.89 -27.40 -33.76
N LEU A 210 -24.90 -28.28 -32.76
CA LEU A 210 -25.45 -27.98 -31.43
C LEU A 210 -24.81 -26.75 -30.78
N ALA A 211 -23.49 -26.54 -30.88
CA ALA A 211 -22.87 -25.37 -30.25
C ALA A 211 -23.34 -24.07 -30.91
N THR A 212 -23.50 -24.08 -32.23
CA THR A 212 -24.07 -22.95 -33.00
C THR A 212 -25.53 -22.73 -32.62
N VAL A 213 -26.35 -23.78 -32.54
CA VAL A 213 -27.75 -23.68 -32.08
C VAL A 213 -27.81 -23.03 -30.70
N LEU A 214 -27.03 -23.51 -29.74
CA LEU A 214 -27.00 -23.00 -28.37
C LEU A 214 -26.57 -21.53 -28.30
N SER A 215 -25.68 -21.10 -29.18
CA SER A 215 -25.24 -19.70 -29.23
C SER A 215 -26.32 -18.73 -29.75
N GLN A 216 -27.31 -19.25 -30.48
CA GLN A 216 -28.38 -18.48 -31.13
C GLN A 216 -29.70 -18.52 -30.36
N GLN A 217 -29.89 -19.48 -29.45
CA GLN A 217 -31.12 -19.58 -28.66
C GLN A 217 -31.26 -18.42 -27.67
N SER A 218 -32.40 -17.74 -27.71
CA SER A 218 -32.70 -16.60 -26.85
C SER A 218 -33.01 -16.99 -25.41
N SER A 219 -33.44 -18.22 -25.16
CA SER A 219 -33.84 -18.71 -23.82
C SER A 219 -32.70 -19.34 -23.01
N LEU A 220 -31.46 -19.25 -23.53
CA LEU A 220 -30.26 -19.87 -22.96
C LEU A 220 -29.12 -18.83 -22.79
N THR A 221 -29.47 -17.59 -22.46
CA THR A 221 -28.50 -16.51 -22.31
C THR A 221 -27.51 -16.76 -21.17
N PHE A 222 -27.94 -17.36 -20.05
CA PHE A 222 -27.06 -17.72 -18.95
C PHE A 222 -26.11 -18.84 -19.35
N PHE A 223 -26.63 -19.93 -19.93
CA PHE A 223 -25.81 -21.04 -20.40
C PHE A 223 -24.75 -20.58 -21.42
N ARG A 224 -25.10 -19.63 -22.29
CA ARG A 224 -24.16 -19.01 -23.24
C ARG A 224 -23.00 -18.27 -22.55
N LYS A 225 -23.23 -17.64 -21.40
CA LYS A 225 -22.16 -16.97 -20.62
C LYS A 225 -21.17 -17.96 -20.04
N VAL A 226 -21.68 -19.08 -19.50
CA VAL A 226 -20.87 -20.14 -18.87
C VAL A 226 -20.30 -21.14 -19.88
N LEU A 227 -20.47 -20.90 -21.18
CA LEU A 227 -20.07 -21.83 -22.24
C LEU A 227 -18.56 -21.78 -22.50
N THR A 228 -17.81 -22.66 -21.84
CA THR A 228 -16.35 -22.76 -21.96
C THR A 228 -15.90 -23.31 -23.33
N PRO A 229 -14.65 -23.02 -23.78
CA PRO A 229 -14.12 -23.57 -25.03
C PRO A 229 -14.10 -25.10 -25.07
N GLU A 230 -13.88 -25.75 -23.92
CA GLU A 230 -13.88 -27.20 -23.79
C GLU A 230 -15.27 -27.79 -24.01
N ILE A 231 -16.30 -27.17 -23.41
CA ILE A 231 -17.69 -27.55 -23.63
C ILE A 231 -18.07 -27.36 -25.11
N LYS A 232 -17.69 -26.24 -25.75
CA LYS A 232 -17.95 -26.02 -27.18
C LYS A 232 -17.33 -27.10 -28.06
N LYS A 233 -16.09 -27.49 -27.73
CA LYS A 233 -15.39 -28.56 -28.46
C LYS A 233 -16.12 -29.89 -28.30
N LEU A 234 -16.55 -30.23 -27.08
CA LEU A 234 -17.33 -31.44 -26.78
C LEU A 234 -18.64 -31.47 -27.58
N LEU A 235 -19.37 -30.35 -27.58
CA LEU A 235 -20.65 -30.21 -28.29
C LEU A 235 -20.50 -30.34 -29.81
N ASN A 236 -19.39 -29.90 -30.39
CA ASN A 236 -19.13 -30.01 -31.84
C ASN A 236 -18.62 -31.39 -32.26
N SER A 237 -17.84 -32.07 -31.41
CA SER A 237 -17.27 -33.37 -31.75
C SER A 237 -18.22 -34.54 -31.52
N THR A 238 -19.23 -34.37 -30.67
CA THR A 238 -20.12 -35.46 -30.27
C THR A 238 -21.27 -35.62 -31.28
N SER A 239 -21.42 -36.81 -31.84
CA SER A 239 -22.55 -37.20 -32.70
C SER A 239 -23.62 -37.90 -31.88
N GLU A 240 -24.86 -37.96 -32.38
CA GLU A 240 -26.01 -38.62 -31.74
C GLU A 240 -26.39 -38.04 -30.37
N LEU A 241 -26.07 -36.77 -30.13
CA LEU A 241 -26.26 -36.15 -28.82
C LEU A 241 -27.70 -35.67 -28.62
N THR A 242 -28.35 -36.12 -27.53
CA THR A 242 -29.64 -35.59 -27.08
C THR A 242 -29.41 -34.75 -25.84
N LEU A 243 -29.67 -33.44 -25.92
CA LEU A 243 -29.49 -32.50 -24.81
C LEU A 243 -30.83 -32.05 -24.25
N PHE A 244 -30.95 -32.05 -22.92
CA PHE A 244 -32.07 -31.46 -22.19
C PHE A 244 -31.54 -30.25 -21.42
N LEU A 245 -31.58 -29.03 -21.98
CA LEU A 245 -31.00 -27.88 -21.28
C LEU A 245 -32.05 -27.01 -20.59
N PRO A 246 -31.77 -26.53 -19.37
CA PRO A 246 -32.65 -25.65 -18.63
C PRO A 246 -32.69 -24.24 -19.23
N ILE A 247 -33.89 -23.68 -19.34
CA ILE A 247 -34.11 -22.27 -19.71
C ILE A 247 -33.52 -21.30 -18.68
N ASP A 248 -33.35 -20.03 -19.04
CA ASP A 248 -32.73 -19.01 -18.18
C ASP A 248 -33.39 -18.90 -16.79
N GLU A 249 -34.72 -18.97 -16.70
CA GLU A 249 -35.47 -18.90 -15.43
C GLU A 249 -35.14 -20.05 -14.48
N ALA A 250 -34.70 -21.20 -15.00
CA ALA A 250 -34.34 -22.35 -14.17
C ALA A 250 -33.02 -22.12 -13.42
N TRP A 251 -32.14 -21.26 -13.93
CA TRP A 251 -30.86 -20.91 -13.28
C TRP A 251 -31.05 -19.94 -12.12
N ASP A 252 -32.17 -19.22 -12.05
CA ASP A 252 -32.51 -18.33 -10.94
C ASP A 252 -32.80 -19.07 -9.61
N ALA A 253 -32.95 -20.40 -9.66
CA ALA A 253 -33.06 -21.24 -8.48
C ALA A 253 -31.75 -21.35 -7.67
N LEU A 254 -30.60 -21.05 -8.30
CA LEU A 254 -29.29 -21.06 -7.66
C LEU A 254 -29.06 -19.79 -6.83
N ASP A 255 -28.32 -19.92 -5.73
CA ASP A 255 -27.90 -18.77 -4.93
C ASP A 255 -27.05 -17.80 -5.78
N HIS A 256 -27.02 -16.53 -5.39
CA HIS A 256 -26.25 -15.51 -6.09
C HIS A 256 -24.77 -15.90 -6.26
N TYR A 257 -24.13 -16.47 -5.23
CA TYR A 257 -22.71 -16.84 -5.30
C TYR A 257 -22.46 -18.11 -6.09
N GLU A 258 -23.41 -19.06 -6.09
CA GLU A 258 -23.35 -20.26 -6.94
C GLU A 258 -23.32 -19.86 -8.42
N ARG A 259 -24.14 -18.88 -8.82
CA ARG A 259 -24.16 -18.37 -10.20
C ARG A 259 -22.87 -17.66 -10.57
N ILE A 260 -22.35 -16.80 -9.70
CA ILE A 260 -21.07 -16.11 -9.95
C ILE A 260 -19.92 -17.12 -10.07
N TYR A 261 -19.91 -18.15 -9.21
CA TYR A 261 -18.93 -19.23 -9.31
C TYR A 261 -19.01 -19.93 -10.68
N LEU A 262 -20.21 -20.29 -11.14
CA LEU A 262 -20.41 -20.93 -12.44
C LEU A 262 -20.02 -20.05 -13.64
N GLU A 263 -20.05 -18.72 -13.50
CA GLU A 263 -19.51 -17.79 -14.51
C GLU A 263 -17.98 -17.71 -14.52
N SER A 264 -17.31 -18.22 -13.48
CA SER A 264 -15.84 -18.21 -13.38
C SER A 264 -15.19 -19.34 -14.19
N GLU A 265 -13.91 -19.14 -14.54
CA GLU A 265 -13.11 -20.16 -15.25
C GLU A 265 -12.87 -21.45 -14.43
N TYR A 266 -12.95 -21.34 -13.10
CA TYR A 266 -12.73 -22.43 -12.16
C TYR A 266 -13.91 -23.40 -12.03
N ALA A 267 -15.06 -23.08 -12.62
CA ALA A 267 -16.25 -23.92 -12.59
C ALA A 267 -16.34 -24.90 -13.77
N THR A 268 -15.33 -24.97 -14.64
CA THR A 268 -15.37 -25.79 -15.87
C THR A 268 -15.70 -27.26 -15.58
N ASP A 269 -15.09 -27.86 -14.55
CA ASP A 269 -15.33 -29.27 -14.19
C ASP A 269 -16.76 -29.49 -13.65
N ASP A 270 -17.26 -28.59 -12.80
CA ASP A 270 -18.61 -28.67 -12.27
C ASP A 270 -19.66 -28.43 -13.37
N LEU A 271 -19.42 -27.47 -14.27
CA LEU A 271 -20.24 -27.23 -15.45
C LEU A 271 -20.28 -28.45 -16.39
N LEU A 272 -19.15 -29.14 -16.57
CA LEU A 272 -19.10 -30.38 -17.35
C LEU A 272 -19.93 -31.48 -16.69
N ARG A 273 -19.88 -31.63 -15.37
CA ARG A 273 -20.74 -32.58 -14.64
C ARG A 273 -22.22 -32.23 -14.77
N ILE A 274 -22.57 -30.96 -14.61
CA ILE A 274 -23.94 -30.48 -14.84
C ILE A 274 -24.35 -30.76 -16.29
N LEU A 275 -23.52 -30.45 -17.28
CA LEU A 275 -23.83 -30.74 -18.68
C LEU A 275 -24.01 -32.23 -18.94
N ASN A 276 -23.16 -33.08 -18.36
CA ASN A 276 -23.25 -34.53 -18.50
C ASN A 276 -24.54 -35.10 -17.92
N MET A 277 -25.08 -34.51 -16.84
CA MET A 277 -26.40 -34.83 -16.28
C MET A 277 -27.54 -34.47 -17.26
N HIS A 278 -27.33 -33.49 -18.14
CA HIS A 278 -28.31 -33.03 -19.14
C HIS A 278 -28.08 -33.63 -20.53
N ALA A 279 -27.04 -34.43 -20.71
CA ALA A 279 -26.64 -35.03 -21.98
C ALA A 279 -26.91 -36.52 -22.01
N VAL A 280 -27.51 -37.01 -23.09
CA VAL A 280 -27.73 -38.43 -23.36
C VAL A 280 -27.05 -38.77 -24.69
N VAL A 281 -26.13 -39.74 -24.63
CA VAL A 281 -25.47 -40.30 -25.82
C VAL A 281 -25.80 -41.78 -25.87
N HIS A 282 -26.66 -42.17 -26.82
CA HIS A 282 -27.11 -43.54 -27.04
C HIS A 282 -27.20 -43.80 -28.55
N THR A 283 -27.35 -45.05 -28.98
CA THR A 283 -27.64 -45.38 -30.39
C THR A 283 -28.89 -44.64 -30.89
N GLY A 284 -28.67 -43.63 -31.73
CA GLY A 284 -29.66 -42.74 -32.31
C GLY A 284 -30.15 -41.63 -31.38
N VAL A 285 -30.37 -40.46 -31.99
CA VAL A 285 -30.94 -39.26 -31.35
C VAL A 285 -32.36 -39.53 -30.83
N LYS A 286 -32.69 -39.07 -29.61
CA LYS A 286 -34.00 -39.26 -28.97
C LYS A 286 -34.90 -38.04 -29.19
N TRP A 287 -35.88 -38.24 -30.05
CA TRP A 287 -36.88 -37.25 -30.44
C TRP A 287 -38.11 -37.32 -29.53
N SER A 288 -38.90 -36.25 -29.46
CA SER A 288 -40.06 -36.18 -28.56
C SER A 288 -41.16 -37.21 -28.87
N ASP A 289 -41.27 -37.64 -30.13
CA ASP A 289 -42.18 -38.71 -30.57
C ASP A 289 -41.79 -40.11 -30.05
N SER A 290 -40.54 -40.28 -29.61
CA SER A 290 -40.02 -41.56 -29.10
C SER A 290 -40.25 -41.77 -27.60
N PHE A 291 -40.82 -40.78 -26.90
CA PHE A 291 -41.01 -40.81 -25.43
C PHE A 291 -42.24 -41.63 -24.96
N GLU A 292 -42.72 -42.62 -25.73
CA GLU A 292 -43.96 -43.38 -25.44
C GLU A 292 -44.05 -43.89 -24.00
N PRO A 293 -45.27 -43.90 -23.40
CA PRO A 293 -45.70 -43.00 -22.33
C PRO A 293 -44.70 -42.75 -21.18
N ALA A 294 -43.70 -43.62 -21.02
CA ALA A 294 -42.51 -43.35 -20.23
C ALA A 294 -41.27 -44.05 -20.82
N ILE A 295 -40.14 -43.35 -20.85
CA ILE A 295 -38.83 -43.88 -21.25
C ILE A 295 -37.75 -43.48 -20.25
N ASN A 296 -36.82 -44.40 -20.00
CA ASN A 296 -35.65 -44.14 -19.16
C ASN A 296 -34.42 -43.96 -20.04
N LEU A 297 -33.75 -42.81 -19.90
CA LEU A 297 -32.52 -42.50 -20.63
C LEU A 297 -31.35 -42.38 -19.67
N THR A 298 -30.27 -43.09 -19.93
CA THR A 298 -29.03 -42.94 -19.15
C THR A 298 -28.24 -41.74 -19.68
N THR A 299 -27.90 -40.82 -18.78
CA THR A 299 -27.11 -39.63 -19.07
C THR A 299 -25.63 -39.97 -19.20
N VAL A 300 -24.83 -39.02 -19.70
CA VAL A 300 -23.36 -39.15 -19.73
C VAL A 300 -22.78 -39.20 -18.31
N ASP A 301 -23.44 -38.59 -17.32
CA ASP A 301 -23.07 -38.67 -15.90
C ASP A 301 -23.35 -40.06 -15.29
N GLY A 302 -24.14 -40.90 -15.97
CA GLY A 302 -24.51 -42.26 -15.54
C GLY A 302 -25.81 -42.32 -14.74
N THR A 303 -26.43 -41.18 -14.45
CA THR A 303 -27.78 -41.09 -13.87
C THR A 303 -28.84 -41.45 -14.90
N THR A 304 -30.03 -41.85 -14.44
CA THR A 304 -31.15 -42.17 -15.34
C THR A 304 -32.18 -41.05 -15.30
N LEU A 305 -32.47 -40.45 -16.44
CA LEU A 305 -33.59 -39.52 -16.63
C LEU A 305 -34.84 -40.33 -16.94
N GLU A 306 -35.84 -40.23 -16.05
CA GLU A 306 -37.18 -40.77 -16.28
C GLU A 306 -38.00 -39.73 -17.04
N ILE A 307 -38.38 -40.02 -18.28
CA ILE A 307 -39.22 -39.13 -19.09
C ILE A 307 -40.64 -39.71 -19.10
N VAL A 308 -41.62 -38.94 -18.64
CA VAL A 308 -43.04 -39.35 -18.58
C VAL A 308 -43.89 -38.39 -19.38
N VAL A 309 -44.66 -38.91 -20.33
CA VAL A 309 -45.56 -38.12 -21.18
C VAL A 309 -46.96 -38.15 -20.57
N HIS A 310 -47.42 -37.01 -20.07
CA HIS A 310 -48.81 -36.80 -19.65
C HIS A 310 -49.63 -36.16 -20.79
N PRO A 311 -50.97 -36.24 -20.76
CA PRO A 311 -51.82 -35.68 -21.82
C PRO A 311 -51.63 -34.18 -22.07
N GLU A 312 -51.21 -33.42 -21.06
CA GLU A 312 -51.03 -31.97 -21.15
C GLU A 312 -49.57 -31.52 -21.17
N LYS A 313 -48.63 -32.36 -20.70
CA LYS A 313 -47.22 -32.02 -20.60
C LYS A 313 -46.29 -33.23 -20.53
N THR A 314 -45.05 -33.07 -20.94
CA THR A 314 -44.00 -34.08 -20.79
C THR A 314 -43.07 -33.67 -19.65
N MET A 315 -42.84 -34.58 -18.71
CA MET A 315 -41.92 -34.39 -17.59
C MET A 315 -40.61 -35.14 -17.87
N VAL A 316 -39.49 -34.44 -17.73
CA VAL A 316 -38.13 -34.98 -17.76
C VAL A 316 -37.62 -34.98 -16.33
N SER A 317 -37.75 -36.13 -15.67
CA SER A 317 -37.54 -36.31 -14.22
C SER A 317 -38.39 -35.33 -13.41
N THR A 318 -37.79 -34.29 -12.83
CA THR A 318 -38.50 -33.24 -12.07
C THR A 318 -38.83 -32.00 -12.90
N ALA A 319 -38.28 -31.86 -14.10
CA ALA A 319 -38.43 -30.68 -14.96
C ALA A 319 -39.51 -30.88 -16.02
N GLU A 320 -40.21 -29.82 -16.40
CA GLU A 320 -41.17 -29.84 -17.52
C GLU A 320 -40.46 -29.60 -18.85
N LEU A 321 -40.85 -30.32 -19.90
CA LEU A 321 -40.34 -30.11 -21.26
C LEU A 321 -41.00 -28.86 -21.87
N VAL A 322 -40.25 -27.76 -21.89
CA VAL A 322 -40.71 -26.43 -22.34
C VAL A 322 -40.72 -26.34 -23.85
N GLN A 323 -39.65 -26.78 -24.52
CA GLN A 323 -39.57 -26.77 -25.98
C GLN A 323 -38.93 -28.07 -26.48
N PRO A 324 -39.69 -28.95 -27.14
CA PRO A 324 -39.14 -30.18 -27.69
C PRO A 324 -38.44 -29.96 -29.03
N ASP A 325 -37.48 -30.83 -29.32
CA ASP A 325 -37.01 -31.10 -30.69
C ASP A 325 -36.53 -29.84 -31.45
N ILE A 326 -35.58 -29.11 -30.88
CA ILE A 326 -34.78 -28.09 -31.60
C ILE A 326 -33.71 -28.84 -32.40
N TYR A 327 -33.78 -28.73 -33.73
CA TYR A 327 -32.95 -29.51 -34.63
C TYR A 327 -31.54 -28.95 -34.74
N SER A 328 -30.56 -29.85 -34.84
CA SER A 328 -29.16 -29.55 -35.13
C SER A 328 -28.56 -30.60 -36.07
N SER A 329 -27.37 -30.35 -36.61
CA SER A 329 -26.70 -31.28 -37.53
C SER A 329 -26.12 -32.51 -36.84
N ASN A 330 -25.84 -32.47 -35.54
CA ASN A 330 -25.18 -33.55 -34.80
C ASN A 330 -25.98 -34.06 -33.58
N GLY A 331 -27.22 -33.60 -33.40
CA GLY A 331 -28.08 -34.06 -32.32
C GLY A 331 -29.46 -33.40 -32.28
N VAL A 332 -30.02 -33.31 -31.08
CA VAL A 332 -31.26 -32.59 -30.78
C VAL A 332 -31.14 -31.87 -29.45
N LEU A 333 -31.76 -30.69 -29.36
CA LEU A 333 -31.88 -29.91 -28.13
C LEU A 333 -33.35 -29.87 -27.68
N HIS A 334 -33.58 -30.18 -26.42
CA HIS A 334 -34.84 -30.07 -25.72
C HIS A 334 -34.67 -29.05 -24.59
N LEU A 335 -35.57 -28.07 -24.47
CA LEU A 335 -35.53 -27.09 -23.38
C LEU A 335 -36.41 -27.56 -22.23
N ILE A 336 -35.91 -27.46 -21.00
CA ILE A 336 -36.61 -27.87 -19.78
C ILE A 336 -36.77 -26.71 -18.79
N SER A 337 -37.76 -26.80 -17.91
CA SER A 337 -38.15 -25.72 -16.99
C SER A 337 -37.29 -25.62 -15.72
N SER A 338 -36.44 -26.60 -15.44
CA SER A 338 -35.72 -26.71 -14.16
C SER A 338 -34.33 -27.32 -14.35
N LEU A 339 -33.37 -26.83 -13.56
CA LEU A 339 -31.97 -27.28 -13.60
C LEU A 339 -31.82 -28.62 -12.87
N LEU A 340 -31.23 -29.62 -13.54
CA LEU A 340 -30.93 -30.92 -12.94
C LEU A 340 -29.48 -30.94 -12.44
N ILE A 341 -29.29 -30.93 -11.12
CA ILE A 341 -27.96 -30.89 -10.51
C ILE A 341 -27.59 -32.29 -10.02
N PRO A 342 -26.47 -32.88 -10.48
CA PRO A 342 -26.01 -34.15 -9.95
C PRO A 342 -25.51 -34.00 -8.51
N ASP A 343 -25.71 -35.06 -7.70
CA ASP A 343 -25.34 -35.04 -6.28
C ASP A 343 -23.85 -34.69 -6.09
N GLY A 344 -23.59 -33.69 -5.24
CA GLY A 344 -22.24 -33.24 -4.91
C GLY A 344 -21.58 -32.30 -5.92
N ALA A 345 -22.18 -32.02 -7.08
CA ALA A 345 -21.56 -31.15 -8.09
C ALA A 345 -21.50 -29.67 -7.68
N LEU A 346 -22.52 -29.16 -6.99
CA LEU A 346 -22.60 -27.77 -6.53
C LEU A 346 -22.48 -27.63 -5.01
N GLN A 347 -21.71 -28.50 -4.35
CA GLN A 347 -21.36 -28.24 -2.95
C GLN A 347 -20.36 -27.08 -2.87
N ILE A 348 -20.84 -25.89 -2.52
CA ILE A 348 -19.99 -24.71 -2.36
C ILE A 348 -19.16 -24.84 -1.07
N THR A 349 -17.89 -25.20 -1.24
CA THR A 349 -16.86 -25.14 -0.19
C THR A 349 -16.43 -23.69 0.04
N PRO A 350 -15.80 -23.35 1.18
CA PRO A 350 -15.20 -22.03 1.37
C PRO A 350 -14.25 -21.63 0.22
N GLU A 351 -13.51 -22.59 -0.36
CA GLU A 351 -12.70 -22.37 -1.55
C GLU A 351 -13.52 -21.85 -2.75
N LYS A 352 -14.62 -22.51 -3.12
CA LYS A 352 -15.48 -22.08 -4.23
C LYS A 352 -16.10 -20.69 -3.96
N TYR A 353 -16.45 -20.40 -2.70
CA TYR A 353 -16.89 -19.05 -2.31
C TYR A 353 -15.82 -17.98 -2.55
N LEU A 354 -14.57 -18.26 -2.17
CA LEU A 354 -13.45 -17.32 -2.37
C LEU A 354 -13.18 -17.07 -3.86
N LEU A 355 -13.26 -18.10 -4.70
CA LEU A 355 -13.13 -17.98 -6.15
C LEU A 355 -14.25 -17.11 -6.74
N ALA A 356 -15.49 -17.27 -6.28
CA ALA A 356 -16.61 -16.41 -6.68
C ALA A 356 -16.44 -14.93 -6.26
N LEU A 357 -15.65 -14.67 -5.21
CA LEU A 357 -15.35 -13.33 -4.72
C LEU A 357 -14.10 -12.70 -5.37
N ASN A 358 -13.55 -13.30 -6.44
CA ASN A 358 -12.33 -12.83 -7.10
C ASN A 358 -11.12 -12.81 -6.14
N CYS A 359 -10.95 -13.89 -5.37
CA CYS A 359 -9.83 -14.10 -4.45
C CYS A 359 -8.98 -15.32 -4.89
N SER A 360 -8.74 -15.47 -6.19
CA SER A 360 -8.02 -16.62 -6.75
C SER A 360 -6.54 -16.67 -6.35
N ASP A 361 -5.86 -15.53 -6.25
CA ASP A 361 -4.47 -15.45 -5.79
C ASP A 361 -4.37 -15.84 -4.31
N PHE A 362 -5.34 -15.43 -3.49
CA PHE A 362 -5.41 -15.80 -2.08
C PHE A 362 -5.58 -17.32 -1.91
N VAL A 363 -6.45 -17.95 -2.71
CA VAL A 363 -6.63 -19.40 -2.74
C VAL A 363 -5.35 -20.10 -3.20
N SER A 364 -4.69 -19.59 -4.24
CA SER A 364 -3.40 -20.10 -4.72
C SER A 364 -2.34 -20.12 -3.62
N PHE A 365 -2.21 -19.03 -2.85
CA PHE A 365 -1.28 -18.98 -1.72
C PHE A 365 -1.62 -20.00 -0.61
N ILE A 366 -2.90 -20.29 -0.37
CA ILE A 366 -3.32 -21.33 0.59
C ILE A 366 -2.89 -22.73 0.12
N HIS A 367 -3.02 -23.02 -1.18
CA HIS A 367 -2.54 -24.26 -1.77
C HIS A 367 -1.02 -24.38 -1.67
N ASP A 368 -0.27 -23.35 -2.09
CA ASP A 368 1.19 -23.32 -2.01
C ASP A 368 1.72 -23.45 -0.57
N ALA A 369 0.97 -22.93 0.40
CA ALA A 369 1.30 -23.00 1.82
C ALA A 369 0.89 -24.32 2.49
N GLU A 370 0.28 -25.26 1.76
CA GLU A 370 -0.25 -26.53 2.27
C GLU A 370 -1.33 -26.33 3.37
N LEU A 371 -2.12 -25.26 3.28
CA LEU A 371 -3.17 -24.90 4.26
C LEU A 371 -4.59 -25.20 3.75
N THR A 372 -4.73 -26.07 2.74
CA THR A 372 -6.00 -26.40 2.07
C THR A 372 -7.08 -26.95 3.01
N PHE A 373 -6.69 -27.55 4.14
CA PHE A 373 -7.61 -28.02 5.17
C PHE A 373 -8.48 -26.89 5.77
N LEU A 374 -8.05 -25.62 5.66
CA LEU A 374 -8.82 -24.46 6.14
C LEU A 374 -9.96 -24.05 5.21
N ILE A 375 -9.93 -24.45 3.94
CA ILE A 375 -10.89 -23.99 2.91
C ILE A 375 -11.67 -25.10 2.23
N ASN A 376 -11.27 -26.36 2.42
CA ASN A 376 -11.95 -27.52 1.82
C ASN A 376 -12.98 -28.17 2.79
N ASP A 377 -12.77 -28.04 4.10
CA ASP A 377 -13.67 -28.63 5.09
C ASP A 377 -14.90 -27.74 5.33
N THR A 378 -16.10 -28.30 5.13
CA THR A 378 -17.38 -27.63 5.41
C THR A 378 -17.84 -27.80 6.86
N SER A 379 -17.19 -28.66 7.64
CA SER A 379 -17.55 -28.94 9.03
C SER A 379 -16.94 -27.96 10.03
N SER A 380 -15.76 -27.40 9.73
CA SER A 380 -15.11 -26.38 10.55
C SER A 380 -15.59 -24.97 10.19
N SER A 381 -16.18 -24.28 11.17
CA SER A 381 -16.65 -22.90 10.97
C SER A 381 -15.48 -21.92 11.16
N TYR A 382 -14.99 -21.32 10.09
CA TYR A 382 -14.09 -20.17 10.12
C TYR A 382 -14.77 -18.92 9.56
N THR A 383 -14.39 -17.75 10.07
CA THR A 383 -14.59 -16.47 9.39
C THR A 383 -13.29 -16.13 8.69
N ILE A 384 -13.33 -16.04 7.36
CA ILE A 384 -12.16 -15.79 6.52
C ILE A 384 -12.16 -14.31 6.14
N LEU A 385 -11.06 -13.62 6.43
CA LEU A 385 -10.81 -12.27 5.96
C LEU A 385 -10.01 -12.37 4.66
N ALA A 386 -10.66 -12.31 3.50
CA ALA A 386 -9.97 -12.54 2.24
C ALA A 386 -9.75 -11.21 1.47
N PRO A 387 -8.51 -10.88 1.08
CA PRO A 387 -8.25 -9.81 0.12
C PRO A 387 -8.58 -10.31 -1.29
N SER A 388 -9.14 -9.45 -2.13
CA SER A 388 -9.36 -9.75 -3.55
C SER A 388 -8.06 -9.68 -4.36
N ASP A 389 -8.08 -10.25 -5.57
CA ASP A 389 -6.91 -10.31 -6.44
C ASP A 389 -6.43 -8.90 -6.85
N ASP A 390 -7.37 -7.95 -6.99
CA ASP A 390 -7.06 -6.54 -7.21
C ASP A 390 -6.23 -5.95 -6.04
N VAL A 391 -6.57 -6.30 -4.80
CA VAL A 391 -5.84 -5.90 -3.59
C VAL A 391 -4.44 -6.53 -3.59
N LEU A 392 -4.36 -7.83 -3.83
CA LEU A 392 -3.10 -8.58 -3.80
C LEU A 392 -2.12 -8.13 -4.90
N SER A 393 -2.62 -7.80 -6.09
CA SER A 393 -1.81 -7.31 -7.21
C SER A 393 -1.07 -5.99 -6.88
N ILE A 394 -1.66 -5.13 -6.04
CA ILE A 394 -1.05 -3.88 -5.58
C ILE A 394 0.08 -4.18 -4.58
N LEU A 395 -0.16 -5.12 -3.66
CA LEU A 395 0.76 -5.54 -2.60
C LEU A 395 1.95 -6.38 -3.12
N ALA A 396 1.79 -7.04 -4.27
CA ALA A 396 2.81 -7.86 -4.92
C ALA A 396 4.09 -7.07 -5.32
N ASN A 397 4.09 -5.74 -5.25
CA ASN A 397 5.27 -4.88 -5.48
C ASN A 397 6.31 -4.90 -4.34
N GLY A 398 6.43 -6.02 -3.61
CA GLY A 398 7.52 -6.30 -2.67
C GLY A 398 7.14 -6.35 -1.18
N GLU A 399 5.85 -6.36 -0.83
CA GLU A 399 5.39 -6.48 0.57
C GLU A 399 4.92 -7.90 0.96
N LEU A 400 4.61 -8.76 -0.02
CA LEU A 400 4.19 -10.13 0.24
C LEU A 400 5.39 -11.09 0.39
N PRO A 401 5.36 -12.02 1.37
CA PRO A 401 6.37 -13.08 1.49
C PRO A 401 6.41 -14.00 0.25
N GLU A 402 7.49 -14.78 0.12
CA GLU A 402 7.56 -15.79 -0.95
C GLU A 402 6.47 -16.85 -0.77
N PRO A 403 5.78 -17.29 -1.85
CA PRO A 403 4.79 -18.36 -1.77
C PRO A 403 5.38 -19.63 -1.14
N GLY A 404 4.60 -20.28 -0.26
CA GLY A 404 5.02 -21.48 0.48
C GLY A 404 5.98 -21.25 1.66
N SER A 405 6.50 -20.03 1.87
CA SER A 405 7.35 -19.69 3.02
C SER A 405 6.61 -19.80 4.37
N GLU A 406 7.37 -19.94 5.46
CA GLU A 406 6.78 -19.94 6.80
C GLU A 406 6.15 -18.58 7.15
N GLU A 407 6.71 -17.49 6.64
CA GLU A 407 6.16 -16.15 6.73
C GLU A 407 4.80 -16.05 6.01
N MET A 408 4.67 -16.65 4.83
CA MET A 408 3.39 -16.74 4.12
C MET A 408 2.37 -17.56 4.90
N LYS A 409 2.77 -18.73 5.43
CA LYS A 409 1.89 -19.55 6.28
C LYS A 409 1.37 -18.79 7.49
N LYS A 410 2.22 -17.98 8.13
CA LYS A 410 1.82 -17.12 9.26
C LYS A 410 0.82 -16.06 8.83
N LEU A 411 1.10 -15.36 7.73
CA LEU A 411 0.23 -14.34 7.16
C LEU A 411 -1.14 -14.93 6.85
N LEU A 412 -1.20 -16.07 6.15
CA LEU A 412 -2.46 -16.72 5.80
C LEU A 412 -3.24 -17.13 7.05
N ARG A 413 -2.62 -17.79 8.03
CA ARG A 413 -3.30 -18.18 9.29
C ARG A 413 -3.84 -16.98 10.08
N TYR A 414 -3.24 -15.81 9.94
CA TYR A 414 -3.71 -14.58 10.59
C TYR A 414 -5.03 -14.06 10.01
N HIS A 415 -5.36 -14.42 8.75
CA HIS A 415 -6.61 -14.07 8.08
C HIS A 415 -7.79 -15.01 8.44
N PHE A 416 -7.54 -16.10 9.16
CA PHE A 416 -8.57 -17.04 9.59
C PHE A 416 -8.95 -16.78 11.05
N ILE A 417 -10.23 -16.57 11.31
CA ILE A 417 -10.79 -16.41 12.64
C ILE A 417 -11.63 -17.66 12.97
N PRO A 418 -11.30 -18.40 14.04
CA PRO A 418 -12.11 -19.55 14.47
C PRO A 418 -13.54 -19.14 14.87
N GLY A 419 -14.53 -19.81 14.30
CA GLY A 419 -15.95 -19.57 14.56
C GLY A 419 -16.60 -18.59 13.57
N LYS A 420 -17.93 -18.52 13.60
CA LYS A 420 -18.72 -17.57 12.81
C LYS A 420 -18.90 -16.26 13.59
N LEU A 421 -18.30 -15.17 13.09
CA LEU A 421 -18.49 -13.85 13.66
C LEU A 421 -19.85 -13.26 13.26
N ASN A 422 -20.47 -12.57 14.20
CA ASN A 422 -21.69 -11.79 13.95
C ASN A 422 -21.37 -10.32 14.18
N SER A 423 -21.51 -9.52 13.12
CA SER A 423 -21.21 -8.08 13.13
C SER A 423 -21.88 -7.32 14.28
N LYS A 424 -23.07 -7.75 14.73
CA LYS A 424 -23.81 -7.13 15.85
C LYS A 424 -23.17 -7.32 17.23
N LYS A 425 -22.25 -8.28 17.39
CA LYS A 425 -21.55 -8.55 18.67
C LYS A 425 -20.20 -7.85 18.76
N LEU A 426 -19.76 -7.19 17.69
CA LEU A 426 -18.46 -6.53 17.60
C LEU A 426 -18.56 -5.11 18.16
N HIS A 427 -17.53 -4.67 18.88
CA HIS A 427 -17.41 -3.32 19.41
C HIS A 427 -15.97 -2.81 19.24
N SER A 428 -15.81 -1.49 19.21
CA SER A 428 -14.50 -0.87 18.95
C SER A 428 -13.52 -1.16 20.10
N GLY A 429 -12.33 -1.65 19.75
CA GLY A 429 -11.30 -2.05 20.71
C GLY A 429 -11.32 -3.51 21.12
N MET A 430 -12.33 -4.29 20.68
CA MET A 430 -12.39 -5.74 20.88
C MET A 430 -11.18 -6.43 20.24
N LEU A 431 -10.62 -7.41 20.94
CA LEU A 431 -9.55 -8.27 20.44
C LEU A 431 -10.12 -9.66 20.13
N ILE A 432 -9.87 -10.17 18.92
CA ILE A 432 -10.35 -11.48 18.46
C ILE A 432 -9.17 -12.39 18.17
N GLU A 433 -9.22 -13.63 18.62
CA GLU A 433 -8.18 -14.62 18.32
C GLU A 433 -8.25 -15.07 16.86
N THR A 434 -7.09 -15.18 16.24
CA THR A 434 -6.90 -15.71 14.89
C THR A 434 -6.44 -17.17 14.95
N ALA A 435 -6.36 -17.85 13.80
CA ALA A 435 -5.81 -19.20 13.71
C ALA A 435 -4.28 -19.23 13.80
N LEU A 436 -3.61 -18.07 13.71
CA LEU A 436 -2.17 -17.95 13.88
C LEU A 436 -1.79 -18.20 15.35
N GLN A 437 -0.95 -19.20 15.59
CA GLN A 437 -0.30 -19.43 16.89
C GLN A 437 1.14 -18.94 16.82
N GLU A 438 1.53 -18.09 17.75
CA GLU A 438 2.87 -17.53 17.81
C GLU A 438 3.68 -18.14 18.97
N PRO A 439 4.87 -18.70 18.72
CA PRO A 439 5.79 -19.10 19.78
C PRO A 439 6.11 -17.94 20.73
N GLY A 440 6.18 -16.72 20.20
CA GLY A 440 6.40 -15.50 20.97
C GLY A 440 5.33 -15.21 22.02
N LEU A 441 4.10 -15.73 21.86
CA LEU A 441 3.00 -15.61 22.82
C LEU A 441 2.85 -16.86 23.72
N GLY A 442 3.92 -17.64 23.86
CA GLY A 442 3.90 -18.88 24.63
C GLY A 442 3.02 -19.97 23.99
N GLY A 443 2.86 -19.94 22.67
CA GLY A 443 1.99 -20.84 21.91
C GLY A 443 0.52 -20.42 21.88
N SER A 444 0.18 -19.26 22.43
CA SER A 444 -1.17 -18.69 22.34
C SER A 444 -1.47 -18.19 20.92
N ARG A 445 -2.76 -18.03 20.64
CA ARG A 445 -3.22 -17.45 19.37
C ARG A 445 -2.93 -15.95 19.33
N GLN A 446 -2.50 -15.47 18.16
CA GLN A 446 -2.36 -14.05 17.91
C GLN A 446 -3.75 -13.41 17.80
N VAL A 447 -3.86 -12.20 18.32
CA VAL A 447 -5.13 -11.45 18.34
C VAL A 447 -5.15 -10.38 17.25
N LEU A 448 -6.35 -10.06 16.79
CA LEU A 448 -6.63 -9.03 15.80
C LEU A 448 -7.58 -8.01 16.42
N ARG A 449 -7.26 -6.73 16.25
CA ARG A 449 -8.08 -5.63 16.78
C ARG A 449 -9.25 -5.33 15.86
N VAL A 450 -10.42 -5.14 16.43
CA VAL A 450 -11.64 -4.71 15.74
C VAL A 450 -11.89 -3.23 16.00
N GLU A 451 -12.22 -2.49 14.94
CA GLU A 451 -12.66 -1.11 15.03
C GLU A 451 -14.05 -1.01 14.38
N VAL A 452 -14.98 -0.38 15.10
CA VAL A 452 -16.37 -0.21 14.67
C VAL A 452 -16.72 1.27 14.82
N ASP A 453 -17.35 1.87 13.81
CA ASP A 453 -17.97 3.19 13.92
C ASP A 453 -19.37 3.05 14.54
N GLU A 454 -19.53 3.46 15.80
CA GLU A 454 -20.77 3.29 16.56
C GLU A 454 -21.92 4.20 16.08
N ASN A 455 -21.65 5.16 15.20
CA ASN A 455 -22.62 6.16 14.76
C ASN A 455 -23.55 5.70 13.62
N GLN A 456 -23.32 4.53 12.99
CA GLN A 456 -24.15 4.03 11.88
C GLN A 456 -24.57 2.56 12.08
N LYS A 457 -25.82 2.34 12.52
CA LYS A 457 -26.34 1.00 12.87
C LYS A 457 -26.88 0.18 11.71
N ASP A 458 -27.29 0.81 10.60
CA ASP A 458 -28.04 0.12 9.55
C ASP A 458 -27.16 -0.61 8.51
N GLU A 459 -25.84 -0.37 8.50
CA GLU A 459 -24.87 -1.07 7.63
C GLU A 459 -23.55 -1.36 8.38
N ALA A 460 -23.64 -2.11 9.48
CA ALA A 460 -22.55 -2.34 10.43
C ALA A 460 -21.23 -2.84 9.80
N TRP A 461 -21.29 -3.59 8.69
CA TRP A 461 -20.08 -4.10 8.01
C TRP A 461 -19.33 -3.02 7.22
N LYS A 462 -19.98 -1.96 6.71
CA LYS A 462 -19.31 -0.90 5.92
C LYS A 462 -18.30 -0.09 6.72
N TRP A 463 -18.47 -0.06 8.03
CA TRP A 463 -17.61 0.67 8.97
C TRP A 463 -16.83 -0.26 9.90
N LEU A 464 -16.88 -1.56 9.62
CA LEU A 464 -16.11 -2.56 10.33
C LEU A 464 -14.69 -2.59 9.77
N ARG A 465 -13.71 -2.53 10.67
CA ARG A 465 -12.30 -2.70 10.32
C ARG A 465 -11.65 -3.77 11.18
N PHE A 466 -10.81 -4.57 10.54
CA PHE A 466 -9.99 -5.59 11.17
C PHE A 466 -8.52 -5.25 10.97
N GLY A 467 -7.79 -4.99 12.05
CA GLY A 467 -6.38 -4.62 11.96
C GLY A 467 -6.10 -3.35 11.13
N GLY A 468 -7.10 -2.47 11.00
CA GLY A 468 -7.04 -1.26 10.15
C GLY A 468 -7.63 -1.44 8.74
N ALA A 469 -7.77 -2.68 8.25
CA ALA A 469 -8.36 -2.97 6.95
C ALA A 469 -9.87 -2.89 6.97
N LYS A 470 -10.47 -2.22 5.99
CA LYS A 470 -11.92 -2.02 5.88
C LYS A 470 -12.58 -3.22 5.24
N VAL A 471 -13.73 -3.61 5.77
CA VAL A 471 -14.57 -4.62 5.13
C VAL A 471 -15.33 -4.00 3.94
N LEU A 472 -15.19 -4.59 2.76
CA LEU A 472 -15.80 -4.15 1.50
C LEU A 472 -17.21 -4.69 1.29
N ARG A 473 -17.50 -5.92 1.75
CA ARG A 473 -18.81 -6.57 1.69
C ARG A 473 -18.90 -7.80 2.60
N GLU A 474 -20.09 -8.39 2.69
CA GLU A 474 -20.30 -9.75 3.20
C GLU A 474 -20.43 -10.72 2.02
N PRO A 475 -19.85 -11.96 2.07
CA PRO A 475 -18.87 -12.47 3.03
C PRO A 475 -17.65 -11.55 3.16
N VAL A 476 -16.93 -11.61 4.30
CA VAL A 476 -15.97 -10.59 4.74
C VAL A 476 -14.77 -10.47 3.81
N GLU A 477 -14.89 -9.63 2.78
CA GLU A 477 -13.82 -9.21 1.89
C GLU A 477 -13.19 -7.92 2.42
N VAL A 478 -11.86 -7.77 2.33
CA VAL A 478 -11.12 -6.63 2.89
C VAL A 478 -10.56 -5.71 1.81
N ASP A 479 -10.42 -4.42 2.14
CA ASP A 479 -9.87 -3.38 1.26
C ASP A 479 -8.36 -3.50 1.05
N ASN A 480 -7.79 -2.55 0.31
CA ASN A 480 -6.36 -2.54 -0.07
C ASN A 480 -5.38 -2.42 1.12
N THR A 481 -5.86 -2.44 2.36
CA THR A 481 -5.01 -2.39 3.54
C THR A 481 -4.60 -3.82 3.91
N PRO A 482 -3.31 -4.18 3.80
CA PRO A 482 -2.86 -5.53 4.11
C PRO A 482 -3.03 -5.80 5.61
N ILE A 483 -3.67 -6.92 5.96
CA ILE A 483 -3.71 -7.41 7.33
C ILE A 483 -2.42 -8.20 7.58
N ILE A 484 -1.41 -7.53 8.09
CA ILE A 484 -0.08 -8.13 8.32
C ILE A 484 0.01 -8.55 9.80
N PRO A 485 0.53 -9.76 10.10
CA PRO A 485 0.80 -10.15 11.48
C PRO A 485 1.78 -9.17 12.14
N PRO A 486 1.60 -8.84 13.43
CA PRO A 486 2.47 -7.88 14.11
C PRO A 486 3.93 -8.31 14.16
N SER A 487 4.86 -7.39 13.89
CA SER A 487 6.30 -7.58 14.05
C SER A 487 6.74 -7.62 15.52
N ASP A 488 8.04 -7.78 15.78
CA ASP A 488 8.57 -7.67 17.14
C ASP A 488 8.36 -6.27 17.75
N ALA A 489 8.46 -6.20 19.08
CA ALA A 489 8.13 -4.98 19.82
C ALA A 489 9.01 -3.78 19.46
N LEU A 490 10.27 -3.97 19.09
CA LEU A 490 11.15 -2.85 18.76
C LEU A 490 10.89 -2.36 17.34
N GLU A 491 10.68 -3.27 16.38
CA GLU A 491 10.33 -2.90 15.00
C GLU A 491 8.97 -2.20 14.92
N THR A 492 7.98 -2.68 15.70
CA THR A 492 6.63 -2.09 15.76
C THR A 492 6.65 -0.64 16.22
N VAL A 493 7.54 -0.30 17.15
CA VAL A 493 7.60 1.02 17.78
C VAL A 493 8.62 1.94 17.10
N LEU A 494 9.58 1.40 16.35
CA LEU A 494 10.60 2.16 15.60
C LEU A 494 10.07 3.35 14.77
N PRO A 495 8.96 3.24 14.02
CA PRO A 495 8.42 4.37 13.25
C PRO A 495 7.77 5.47 14.12
N MET A 496 7.55 5.23 15.42
CA MET A 496 6.88 6.16 16.33
C MET A 496 7.92 7.10 16.97
N LEU A 497 8.04 8.31 16.43
CA LEU A 497 9.06 9.30 16.81
C LEU A 497 9.01 9.69 18.31
N ASP A 498 7.83 9.61 18.93
CA ASP A 498 7.59 9.94 20.34
C ASP A 498 8.31 9.00 21.32
N PHE A 499 8.86 7.88 20.85
CA PHE A 499 9.59 6.90 21.66
C PHE A 499 11.08 6.80 21.31
N SER A 500 11.57 7.66 20.42
CA SER A 500 12.94 7.61 19.89
C SER A 500 14.02 7.65 20.98
N MET A 501 13.82 8.39 22.08
CA MET A 501 14.76 8.43 23.21
C MET A 501 14.84 7.08 23.95
N PHE A 502 13.69 6.45 24.20
CA PHE A 502 13.65 5.13 24.83
C PHE A 502 14.25 4.06 23.94
N ILE A 503 13.96 4.09 22.63
CA ILE A 503 14.56 3.18 21.65
C ILE A 503 16.07 3.39 21.58
N ALA A 504 16.56 4.63 21.55
CA ALA A 504 17.98 4.94 21.57
C ALA A 504 18.65 4.41 22.85
N ALA A 505 17.97 4.49 24.00
CA ALA A 505 18.44 3.91 25.26
C ALA A 505 18.49 2.38 25.20
N VAL A 506 17.49 1.71 24.61
CA VAL A 506 17.53 0.25 24.40
C VAL A 506 18.68 -0.13 23.47
N LEU A 507 18.87 0.58 22.36
CA LEU A 507 19.93 0.31 21.38
C LEU A 507 21.34 0.62 21.90
N SER A 508 21.48 1.48 22.92
CA SER A 508 22.78 1.74 23.57
C SER A 508 23.17 0.64 24.58
N THR A 509 22.22 -0.23 24.93
CA THR A 509 22.40 -1.32 25.89
C THR A 509 22.53 -2.70 25.23
N SER A 510 22.89 -3.72 26.01
CA SER A 510 23.01 -5.11 25.51
C SER A 510 21.69 -5.88 25.53
N ILE A 511 20.60 -5.27 25.99
CA ILE A 511 19.32 -5.96 26.25
C ILE A 511 18.33 -5.90 25.08
N GLY A 512 18.65 -5.23 23.97
CA GLY A 512 17.77 -5.13 22.81
C GLY A 512 17.30 -6.49 22.29
N ASP A 513 18.22 -7.46 22.18
CA ASP A 513 17.89 -8.83 21.77
C ASP A 513 17.06 -9.59 22.81
N LYS A 514 17.24 -9.27 24.10
CA LYS A 514 16.41 -9.85 25.17
C LYS A 514 14.98 -9.36 25.05
N ILE A 515 14.76 -8.07 24.81
CA ILE A 515 13.42 -7.48 24.64
C ILE A 515 12.76 -8.02 23.37
N ARG A 516 13.50 -8.12 22.26
CA ARG A 516 12.99 -8.64 20.98
C ARG A 516 12.47 -10.06 21.09
N ASN A 517 13.20 -10.92 21.82
CA ASN A 517 12.92 -12.36 21.90
C ASN A 517 12.18 -12.77 23.18
N ALA A 518 11.83 -11.83 24.07
CA ALA A 518 11.17 -12.15 25.32
C ALA A 518 9.72 -12.58 25.07
N ALA A 519 9.47 -13.89 25.19
CA ALA A 519 8.15 -14.45 25.00
C ALA A 519 7.17 -13.96 26.07
N SER A 520 5.94 -13.69 25.64
CA SER A 520 4.80 -13.35 26.48
C SER A 520 5.02 -12.12 27.37
N THR A 521 5.55 -11.03 26.81
CA THR A 521 5.85 -9.81 27.58
C THR A 521 4.93 -8.64 27.26
N SER A 522 4.74 -7.73 28.22
CA SER A 522 4.14 -6.42 27.94
C SER A 522 5.18 -5.32 28.13
N LEU A 523 5.46 -4.57 27.09
CA LEU A 523 6.46 -3.50 27.12
C LEU A 523 5.78 -2.16 27.42
N LEU A 524 6.24 -1.46 28.45
CA LEU A 524 5.73 -0.16 28.85
C LEU A 524 6.71 0.92 28.36
N ILE A 525 6.32 1.71 27.36
CA ILE A 525 7.25 2.65 26.73
C ILE A 525 6.91 4.09 27.12
N PRO A 526 7.83 4.80 27.78
CA PRO A 526 7.65 6.22 28.08
C PRO A 526 7.86 7.10 26.86
N HIS A 527 7.12 8.22 26.80
CA HIS A 527 7.28 9.27 25.80
C HIS A 527 8.65 9.96 25.92
N ASN A 528 9.15 10.61 24.86
CA ASN A 528 10.43 11.35 24.90
C ASN A 528 10.46 12.41 26.01
N SER A 529 9.32 13.09 26.24
CA SER A 529 9.19 14.09 27.29
C SER A 529 9.34 13.53 28.72
N ALA A 530 9.25 12.21 28.89
CA ALA A 530 9.52 11.53 30.15
C ALA A 530 10.98 11.68 30.59
N PHE A 531 11.93 11.73 29.65
CA PHE A 531 13.35 11.94 29.96
C PHE A 531 13.61 13.36 30.48
N ASP A 532 12.88 14.35 29.96
CA ASP A 532 12.97 15.71 30.46
C ASP A 532 12.33 15.82 31.86
N ARG A 533 11.16 15.20 32.04
CA ARG A 533 10.45 15.14 33.34
C ARG A 533 11.17 14.30 34.39
N LEU A 534 12.02 13.36 34.02
CA LEU A 534 12.88 12.64 34.97
C LEU A 534 13.93 13.58 35.62
N GLY A 535 14.25 14.68 34.94
CA GLY A 535 15.28 15.65 35.33
C GLY A 535 16.54 15.46 34.51
N LEU A 536 17.04 16.54 33.91
CA LEU A 536 18.13 16.49 32.93
C LEU A 536 19.39 15.80 33.47
N LEU A 537 19.76 16.03 34.74
CA LEU A 537 20.94 15.36 35.33
C LEU A 537 20.74 13.86 35.53
N VAL A 538 19.52 13.43 35.85
CA VAL A 538 19.20 12.00 35.99
C VAL A 538 19.24 11.32 34.61
N SER A 539 18.71 11.99 33.60
CA SER A 539 18.75 11.50 32.22
C SER A 539 20.17 11.48 31.65
N GLU A 540 20.98 12.52 31.87
CA GLU A 540 22.41 12.55 31.54
C GLU A 540 23.16 11.42 32.26
N TYR A 541 22.84 11.15 33.54
CA TYR A 541 23.42 10.04 34.27
C TYR A 541 23.05 8.71 33.62
N LEU A 542 21.77 8.40 33.39
CA LEU A 542 21.34 7.11 32.83
C LEU A 542 21.86 6.87 31.41
N LEU A 543 22.07 7.92 30.62
CA LEU A 543 22.62 7.81 29.26
C LEU A 543 24.15 7.79 29.22
N ALA A 544 24.83 8.01 30.35
CA ALA A 544 26.28 7.94 30.43
C ALA A 544 26.77 6.50 30.27
N SER A 545 27.90 6.32 29.58
CA SER A 545 28.52 4.99 29.41
C SER A 545 28.87 4.31 30.73
N SER A 546 29.15 5.09 31.78
CA SER A 546 29.50 4.60 33.12
C SER A 546 28.34 4.04 33.94
N SER A 547 27.09 4.29 33.55
CA SER A 547 25.87 3.89 34.28
C SER A 547 25.05 2.84 33.53
N LYS A 548 25.63 2.23 32.49
CA LYS A 548 24.97 1.22 31.65
C LYS A 548 24.21 0.14 32.43
N PRO A 549 24.74 -0.44 33.53
CA PRO A 549 23.99 -1.42 34.33
C PRO A 549 22.71 -0.86 34.95
N ASP A 550 22.75 0.38 35.44
CA ASP A 550 21.60 1.05 36.03
C ASP A 550 20.55 1.31 34.93
N LEU A 551 20.97 1.74 33.74
CA LEU A 551 20.08 1.90 32.59
C LEU A 551 19.44 0.57 32.17
N GLU A 552 20.20 -0.53 32.11
CA GLU A 552 19.67 -1.85 31.77
C GLU A 552 18.59 -2.30 32.78
N ASN A 553 18.79 -2.05 34.08
CA ASN A 553 17.78 -2.33 35.11
C ASN A 553 16.54 -1.45 34.95
N VAL A 554 16.70 -0.14 34.67
CA VAL A 554 15.56 0.74 34.37
C VAL A 554 14.77 0.21 33.19
N LEU A 555 15.42 -0.14 32.08
CA LEU A 555 14.74 -0.63 30.88
C LEU A 555 14.03 -1.97 31.12
N LEU A 556 14.64 -2.92 31.86
CA LEU A 556 14.01 -4.19 32.22
C LEU A 556 12.84 -4.01 33.21
N HIS A 557 12.87 -2.96 34.03
CA HIS A 557 11.74 -2.61 34.91
C HIS A 557 10.48 -2.24 34.11
N HIS A 558 10.65 -1.73 32.89
CA HIS A 558 9.55 -1.38 31.98
C HIS A 558 9.00 -2.57 31.17
N VAL A 559 9.51 -3.79 31.39
CA VAL A 559 9.02 -5.00 30.73
C VAL A 559 8.28 -5.86 31.73
N LEU A 560 6.99 -6.12 31.52
CA LEU A 560 6.21 -7.06 32.33
C LEU A 560 6.43 -8.49 31.83
N SER A 561 6.56 -9.42 32.77
CA SER A 561 6.78 -10.86 32.52
C SER A 561 5.55 -11.63 31.99
N SER A 562 4.43 -10.96 31.75
CA SER A 562 3.21 -11.56 31.19
C SER A 562 2.53 -10.59 30.21
N VAL A 563 1.84 -11.13 29.20
CA VAL A 563 1.02 -10.33 28.27
C VAL A 563 -0.23 -9.84 29.00
N ARG A 564 -0.43 -8.52 29.03
CA ARG A 564 -1.54 -7.84 29.69
C ARG A 564 -2.14 -6.83 28.73
N TYR A 565 -3.24 -7.20 28.11
CA TYR A 565 -4.02 -6.26 27.30
C TYR A 565 -4.69 -5.20 28.18
N SER A 566 -5.06 -4.08 27.56
CA SER A 566 -5.62 -2.89 28.22
C SER A 566 -6.81 -3.19 29.15
N GLU A 567 -7.70 -4.11 28.79
CA GLU A 567 -8.84 -4.50 29.64
C GLU A 567 -8.40 -5.13 30.97
N ALA A 568 -7.36 -5.97 30.94
CA ALA A 568 -6.82 -6.62 32.14
C ALA A 568 -6.13 -5.62 33.08
N LEU A 569 -5.61 -4.52 32.52
CA LEU A 569 -4.96 -3.43 33.24
C LEU A 569 -5.98 -2.42 33.80
N ARG A 570 -7.12 -2.24 33.13
CA ARG A 570 -8.23 -1.35 33.56
C ARG A 570 -9.13 -1.98 34.63
N ASN A 571 -9.18 -3.31 34.70
CA ASN A 571 -10.05 -4.04 35.61
C ASN A 571 -9.44 -4.18 37.01
N GLY A 572 -10.13 -3.62 38.01
CA GLY A 572 -9.71 -3.59 39.41
C GLY A 572 -9.29 -2.19 39.88
N THR A 573 -9.21 -1.99 41.19
CA THR A 573 -8.79 -0.71 41.81
C THR A 573 -7.27 -0.61 41.95
N GLN A 574 -6.59 -1.70 42.31
CA GLN A 574 -5.13 -1.78 42.43
C GLN A 574 -4.63 -3.21 42.17
N ARG A 575 -3.53 -3.36 41.41
CA ARG A 575 -2.86 -4.64 41.10
C ARG A 575 -1.35 -4.46 41.08
N THR A 576 -0.60 -5.54 41.27
CA THR A 576 0.87 -5.56 41.13
C THR A 576 1.28 -6.56 40.06
N PHE A 577 2.32 -6.21 39.30
CA PHE A 577 2.86 -7.03 38.22
C PHE A 577 4.38 -7.12 38.35
N ALA A 578 4.93 -8.31 38.18
CA ALA A 578 6.38 -8.51 38.19
C ALA A 578 7.01 -8.01 36.88
N SER A 579 7.99 -7.12 37.00
CA SER A 579 8.84 -6.70 35.90
C SER A 579 9.92 -7.75 35.58
N ALA A 580 10.52 -7.68 34.39
CA ALA A 580 11.60 -8.57 33.96
C ALA A 580 12.91 -8.33 34.73
N GLU A 581 13.05 -7.15 35.35
CA GLU A 581 14.13 -6.85 36.31
C GLU A 581 13.95 -7.58 37.65
N GLY A 582 12.71 -7.95 38.00
CA GLY A 582 12.36 -8.70 39.21
C GLY A 582 11.61 -7.89 40.25
N SER A 583 11.54 -6.56 40.12
CA SER A 583 10.74 -5.72 41.01
C SER A 583 9.27 -5.56 40.57
N ASP A 584 8.40 -5.25 41.53
CA ASP A 584 6.96 -5.14 41.30
C ASP A 584 6.55 -3.73 40.84
N LEU A 585 5.75 -3.67 39.77
CA LEU A 585 5.04 -2.46 39.33
C LEU A 585 3.61 -2.47 39.85
N SER A 586 3.21 -1.41 40.53
CA SER A 586 1.84 -1.26 41.03
C SER A 586 1.00 -0.48 40.03
N VAL A 587 -0.15 -1.00 39.63
CA VAL A 587 -1.10 -0.32 38.74
C VAL A 587 -2.33 0.02 39.55
N SER A 588 -2.73 1.28 39.54
CA SER A 588 -3.90 1.78 40.27
C SER A 588 -4.79 2.59 39.35
N ARG A 589 -6.10 2.53 39.58
CA ARG A 589 -7.10 3.26 38.78
C ARG A 589 -7.77 4.33 39.63
N GLU A 590 -7.76 5.56 39.16
CA GLU A 590 -8.48 6.66 39.80
C GLU A 590 -9.97 6.66 39.43
N LYS A 591 -10.79 7.39 40.20
CA LYS A 591 -12.25 7.47 40.00
C LYS A 591 -12.65 8.07 38.64
N ASN A 592 -11.78 8.90 38.07
CA ASN A 592 -11.91 9.50 36.73
C ASN A 592 -11.63 8.49 35.59
N GLY A 593 -11.20 7.25 35.91
CA GLY A 593 -10.87 6.22 34.93
C GLY A 593 -9.44 6.23 34.42
N THR A 594 -8.60 7.19 34.83
CA THR A 594 -7.17 7.20 34.48
C THR A 594 -6.45 6.09 35.26
N VAL A 595 -5.44 5.52 34.62
CA VAL A 595 -4.64 4.42 35.19
C VAL A 595 -3.23 4.93 35.41
N PHE A 596 -2.70 4.74 36.62
CA PHE A 596 -1.35 5.10 37.01
C PHE A 596 -0.53 3.86 37.34
N VAL A 597 0.72 3.85 36.91
CA VAL A 597 1.74 2.87 37.29
C VAL A 597 2.68 3.53 38.30
N GLY A 598 2.79 2.95 39.49
CA GLY A 598 3.76 3.34 40.51
C GLY A 598 5.07 2.56 40.34
N ALA A 599 6.18 3.28 40.45
CA ALA A 599 7.53 2.72 40.42
C ALA A 599 7.80 1.89 41.68
N SER A 600 8.65 0.87 41.57
CA SER A 600 9.07 0.09 42.73
C SER A 600 10.09 0.85 43.60
N GLY A 601 10.91 1.70 42.97
CA GLY A 601 11.90 2.59 43.58
C GLY A 601 11.66 4.05 43.23
N GLY A 602 12.74 4.83 43.14
CA GLY A 602 12.64 6.28 42.90
C GLY A 602 12.37 7.09 44.18
N TRP A 603 11.72 8.24 44.04
CA TRP A 603 11.32 9.09 45.16
C TRP A 603 9.84 8.89 45.53
N VAL A 604 9.48 9.34 46.73
CA VAL A 604 8.11 9.21 47.26
C VAL A 604 7.11 9.91 46.33
N GLY A 605 6.06 9.19 45.94
CA GLY A 605 4.99 9.69 45.06
C GLY A 605 5.27 9.57 43.57
N MET A 606 6.41 8.99 43.16
CA MET A 606 6.74 8.76 41.76
C MET A 606 5.74 7.79 41.10
N LYS A 607 4.96 8.32 40.15
CA LYS A 607 3.98 7.57 39.35
C LYS A 607 3.99 8.04 37.90
N SER A 608 3.55 7.17 37.00
CA SER A 608 3.47 7.41 35.56
C SER A 608 2.06 7.10 35.09
N GLN A 609 1.47 7.94 34.24
CA GLN A 609 0.17 7.68 33.64
C GLN A 609 0.31 6.63 32.55
N LEU A 610 -0.56 5.61 32.59
CA LEU A 610 -0.66 4.56 31.58
C LEU A 610 -1.71 4.92 30.54
N HIS A 611 -1.26 5.22 29.33
CA HIS A 611 -2.15 5.35 28.18
C HIS A 611 -2.48 3.97 27.65
N THR A 612 -3.64 3.48 28.08
CA THR A 612 -4.12 2.12 27.79
C THR A 612 -4.52 1.98 26.31
N ARG A 613 -3.54 1.63 25.47
CA ARG A 613 -3.68 1.31 24.05
C ARG A 613 -2.98 -0.02 23.76
N ASN A 614 -3.64 -0.93 23.06
CA ASN A 614 -3.04 -2.20 22.67
C ASN A 614 -2.28 -2.02 21.34
N ILE A 615 -0.98 -1.79 21.41
CA ILE A 615 -0.10 -1.91 20.24
C ILE A 615 0.39 -3.35 20.20
N LEU A 616 -0.17 -4.15 19.31
CA LEU A 616 0.08 -5.60 19.24
C LEU A 616 1.48 -5.87 18.68
N THR A 617 2.14 -6.89 19.20
CA THR A 617 3.46 -7.33 18.74
C THR A 617 3.51 -8.86 18.63
N GLN A 618 4.55 -9.39 18.00
CA GLN A 618 4.74 -10.84 17.88
C GLN A 618 4.89 -11.53 19.25
N THR A 619 5.46 -10.84 20.23
CA THR A 619 5.78 -11.39 21.56
C THR A 619 4.83 -10.95 22.67
N GLY A 620 3.91 -10.03 22.38
CA GLY A 620 2.90 -9.56 23.32
C GLY A 620 2.27 -8.23 22.94
N VAL A 621 2.44 -7.22 23.79
CA VAL A 621 1.77 -5.92 23.63
C VAL A 621 2.63 -4.77 24.16
N VAL A 622 2.54 -3.61 23.52
CA VAL A 622 3.15 -2.37 23.98
C VAL A 622 2.07 -1.44 24.51
N HIS A 623 2.33 -0.82 25.66
CA HIS A 623 1.54 0.27 26.23
C HIS A 623 2.40 1.52 26.40
N GLU A 624 1.77 2.68 26.33
CA GLU A 624 2.48 3.95 26.42
C GLU A 624 2.42 4.52 27.85
N LEU A 625 3.51 5.12 28.29
CA LEU A 625 3.66 5.75 29.61
C LEU A 625 3.98 7.24 29.47
N SER A 626 3.50 8.04 30.42
CA SER A 626 3.89 9.45 30.51
C SER A 626 5.32 9.61 31.03
N ASP A 627 5.74 8.83 32.02
CA ASP A 627 7.00 9.03 32.75
C ASP A 627 7.81 7.73 32.90
N ILE A 628 9.13 7.88 33.03
CA ILE A 628 10.08 6.79 33.28
C ILE A 628 9.92 6.32 34.72
N LEU A 629 9.90 5.02 34.95
CA LEU A 629 9.81 4.41 36.28
C LEU A 629 11.18 3.87 36.73
N LEU A 630 11.60 4.18 37.96
CA LEU A 630 12.88 3.70 38.50
C LEU A 630 12.69 2.44 39.38
N PRO A 631 13.46 1.37 39.15
CA PRO A 631 13.43 0.19 40.03
C PRO A 631 14.17 0.47 41.34
N ARG A 632 13.91 -0.33 42.38
CA ARG A 632 14.62 -0.25 43.67
C ARG A 632 16.12 -0.52 43.58
N SER A 633 16.56 -1.28 42.57
CA SER A 633 17.96 -1.61 42.35
C SER A 633 18.80 -0.40 41.91
N VAL A 634 18.16 0.69 41.45
CA VAL A 634 18.85 1.88 40.95
C VAL A 634 18.84 2.97 42.02
N GLU A 635 19.96 3.05 42.74
CA GLU A 635 20.21 4.10 43.72
C GLU A 635 20.97 5.28 43.09
N LEU A 636 20.33 6.45 43.05
CA LEU A 636 20.89 7.71 42.57
C LEU A 636 21.40 8.53 43.76
N THR A 637 22.71 8.49 43.96
CA THR A 637 23.41 9.28 44.98
C THR A 637 23.80 10.66 44.46
N VAL A 638 24.12 11.59 45.37
CA VAL A 638 24.61 12.93 45.02
C VAL A 638 25.87 12.81 44.14
N GLY A 639 26.80 11.93 44.50
CA GLY A 639 28.04 11.70 43.74
C GLY A 639 27.80 11.22 42.30
N LYS A 640 26.82 10.33 42.09
CA LYS A 640 26.44 9.88 40.74
C LYS A 640 25.91 11.04 39.88
N LEU A 641 25.04 11.87 40.45
CA LEU A 641 24.48 13.05 39.78
C LEU A 641 25.53 14.17 39.55
N MET A 642 26.46 14.34 40.48
CA MET A 642 27.59 15.27 40.35
C MET A 642 28.50 14.93 39.17
N LYS A 643 28.77 13.64 39.00
CA LYS A 643 29.56 13.15 37.87
C LYS A 643 28.84 13.40 36.55
N ALA A 644 27.52 13.21 36.51
CA ALA A 644 26.71 13.58 35.35
C ALA A 644 26.73 15.09 35.07
N ALA A 645 26.73 15.92 36.12
CA ALA A 645 26.83 17.38 36.01
C ALA A 645 28.19 17.92 35.54
N LYS A 646 29.19 17.05 35.30
CA LYS A 646 30.60 17.40 35.03
C LYS A 646 31.19 18.27 36.16
N GLY A 647 31.06 17.78 37.39
CA GLY A 647 31.53 18.44 38.60
C GLY A 647 32.64 17.67 39.31
N ASP A 648 33.57 17.04 38.58
CA ASP A 648 34.66 16.24 39.17
C ASP A 648 35.54 17.08 40.12
N THR A 649 35.70 18.37 39.81
CA THR A 649 36.41 19.35 40.65
C THR A 649 35.66 19.58 41.96
N MET A 650 34.35 19.75 41.91
CA MET A 650 33.52 19.94 43.10
C MET A 650 33.45 18.66 43.95
N VAL A 651 33.41 17.48 43.33
CA VAL A 651 33.55 16.18 44.03
C VAL A 651 34.88 16.10 44.78
N SER A 652 35.96 16.55 44.15
CA SER A 652 37.30 16.59 44.77
C SER A 652 37.35 17.58 45.95
N LEU A 653 36.70 18.74 45.84
CA LEU A 653 36.57 19.71 46.93
C LEU A 653 35.79 19.14 48.11
N VAL A 654 34.62 18.55 47.87
CA VAL A 654 33.79 17.92 48.91
C VAL A 654 34.56 16.82 49.65
N THR A 655 35.32 16.01 48.90
CA THR A 655 36.15 14.95 49.48
C THR A 655 37.28 15.51 50.35
N LYS A 656 38.02 16.52 49.85
CA LYS A 656 39.09 17.18 50.63
C LYS A 656 38.58 17.98 51.83
N ALA A 657 37.32 18.42 51.79
CA ALA A 657 36.64 19.06 52.93
C ALA A 657 36.32 18.09 54.08
N GLY A 658 36.41 16.77 53.85
CA GLY A 658 35.95 15.75 54.80
C GLY A 658 34.43 15.59 54.84
N LEU A 659 33.76 15.87 53.71
CA LEU A 659 32.30 15.78 53.55
C LEU A 659 31.89 14.71 52.51
N ASP A 660 32.72 13.69 52.33
CA ASP A 660 32.52 12.59 51.35
C ASP A 660 31.24 11.78 51.58
N TRP A 661 30.78 11.67 52.83
CA TRP A 661 29.52 11.01 53.20
C TRP A 661 28.29 11.65 52.54
N VAL A 662 28.34 12.96 52.21
CA VAL A 662 27.28 13.65 51.47
C VAL A 662 27.15 13.10 50.05
N LEU A 663 28.27 12.78 49.39
CA LEU A 663 28.28 12.25 48.03
C LEU A 663 27.60 10.88 47.95
N ASN A 664 27.73 10.07 49.01
CA ASN A 664 27.10 8.76 49.11
C ASN A 664 25.66 8.84 49.65
N GLY A 665 25.24 10.00 50.17
CA GLY A 665 23.95 10.17 50.84
C GLY A 665 23.86 9.41 52.16
N THR A 666 24.99 9.14 52.81
CA THR A 666 25.08 8.45 54.11
C THR A 666 25.07 9.46 55.27
N ALA A 667 24.86 8.99 56.49
CA ALA A 667 24.98 9.85 57.68
C ALA A 667 26.44 10.31 57.90
N PRO A 668 26.68 11.46 58.55
CA PRO A 668 28.02 11.87 58.97
C PRO A 668 28.65 10.83 59.92
N PRO A 669 29.98 10.64 59.91
CA PRO A 669 30.66 9.73 60.83
C PRO A 669 30.34 10.04 62.29
N GLU A 670 30.12 9.00 63.11
CA GLU A 670 29.67 9.14 64.51
C GLU A 670 30.62 9.99 65.38
N ASP A 671 31.93 9.93 65.10
CA ASP A 671 32.97 10.69 65.82
C ASP A 671 33.21 12.11 65.27
N SER A 672 32.37 12.60 64.34
CA SER A 672 32.55 13.91 63.70
C SER A 672 31.75 15.03 64.35
N GLN A 673 32.26 16.26 64.30
CA GLN A 673 31.55 17.48 64.72
C GLN A 673 30.17 17.68 64.06
N TRP A 674 29.91 16.96 62.97
CA TRP A 674 28.67 17.03 62.20
C TRP A 674 27.59 16.09 62.75
N ALA A 675 27.98 14.99 63.40
CA ALA A 675 27.04 14.06 64.05
C ALA A 675 26.36 14.71 65.27
N GLU A 676 27.11 15.49 66.05
CA GLU A 676 26.60 16.23 67.22
C GLU A 676 25.56 17.30 66.85
N ARG A 677 25.58 17.80 65.59
CA ARG A 677 24.63 18.80 65.08
C ARG A 677 23.30 18.22 64.61
N GLY A 678 23.07 16.90 64.77
CA GLY A 678 21.77 16.26 64.53
C GLY A 678 21.45 15.94 63.06
N PHE A 679 22.44 15.91 62.17
CA PHE A 679 22.24 15.66 60.72
C PHE A 679 22.15 14.19 60.31
N GLY A 680 22.00 13.25 61.25
CA GLY A 680 22.05 11.80 61.01
C GLY A 680 20.98 11.22 60.06
N LYS A 681 19.93 11.98 59.73
CA LYS A 681 18.86 11.60 58.78
C LYS A 681 18.51 12.73 57.80
N ALA A 682 19.43 13.64 57.53
CA ALA A 682 19.19 14.77 56.62
C ALA A 682 19.35 14.36 55.16
N GLY A 683 18.48 14.88 54.29
CA GLY A 683 18.71 14.89 52.84
C GLY A 683 19.63 16.05 52.45
N TRP A 684 20.28 15.97 51.30
CA TRP A 684 21.25 16.99 50.88
C TRP A 684 20.94 17.49 49.48
N VAL A 685 20.88 18.82 49.33
CA VAL A 685 20.87 19.46 48.03
C VAL A 685 22.20 20.17 47.83
N LEU A 686 22.93 19.76 46.80
CA LEU A 686 24.26 20.28 46.48
C LEU A 686 24.21 21.11 45.21
N PHE A 687 24.71 22.35 45.28
CA PHE A 687 24.91 23.18 44.10
C PHE A 687 26.25 22.86 43.45
N CYS A 688 26.20 22.40 42.21
CA CYS A 688 27.36 21.91 41.46
C CYS A 688 27.70 22.88 40.33
N PRO A 689 28.79 23.66 40.45
CA PRO A 689 29.36 24.34 39.30
C PRO A 689 29.90 23.31 38.32
N ASN A 690 29.83 23.62 37.03
CA ASN A 690 30.54 22.81 36.03
C ASN A 690 32.07 22.96 36.21
N ASP A 691 32.85 21.97 35.76
CA ASP A 691 34.32 22.00 35.90
C ASP A 691 34.97 23.21 35.22
N ASN A 692 34.37 23.75 34.14
CA ASN A 692 34.88 24.95 33.47
C ASN A 692 34.77 26.21 34.33
N ALA A 693 33.81 26.26 35.26
CA ALA A 693 33.62 27.39 36.19
C ALA A 693 34.80 27.53 37.15
N PHE A 694 35.57 26.46 37.37
CA PHE A 694 36.74 26.48 38.24
C PHE A 694 38.00 27.05 37.57
N GLY A 695 37.99 27.25 36.24
CA GLY A 695 39.17 27.68 35.48
C GLY A 695 39.72 29.07 35.84
N GLN A 696 38.93 29.90 36.54
CA GLN A 696 39.33 31.22 37.02
C GLN A 696 39.99 31.19 38.41
N TYR A 697 40.03 30.04 39.07
CA TYR A 697 40.51 29.91 40.45
C TYR A 697 41.80 29.08 40.52
N ASN A 698 42.72 29.49 41.40
CA ASN A 698 43.93 28.73 41.68
C ASN A 698 43.61 27.55 42.62
N LEU A 699 43.30 26.39 42.03
CA LEU A 699 42.91 25.20 42.79
C LEU A 699 43.99 24.71 43.77
N THR A 700 45.27 24.91 43.45
CA THR A 700 46.37 24.49 44.34
C THR A 700 46.31 25.25 45.66
N GLU A 701 46.16 26.57 45.60
CA GLU A 701 46.00 27.42 46.79
C GLU A 701 44.73 27.08 47.57
N LEU A 702 43.65 26.79 46.85
CA LEU A 702 42.36 26.44 47.45
C LEU A 702 42.39 25.08 48.16
N TYR A 703 43.22 24.15 47.70
CA TYR A 703 43.43 22.86 48.36
C TYR A 703 44.35 22.93 49.58
N ASP A 704 45.26 23.90 49.64
CA ASP A 704 46.16 24.10 50.78
C ASP A 704 45.45 24.80 51.95
N ASP A 705 44.43 25.63 51.69
CA ASP A 705 43.60 26.31 52.70
C ASP A 705 42.32 25.53 53.06
N LYS A 706 42.42 24.70 54.09
CA LYS A 706 41.33 23.83 54.54
C LYS A 706 40.10 24.60 55.06
N GLU A 707 40.28 25.74 55.73
CA GLU A 707 39.16 26.51 56.30
C GLU A 707 38.34 27.19 55.20
N LYS A 708 39.02 27.78 54.22
CA LYS A 708 38.39 28.40 53.05
C LYS A 708 37.67 27.36 52.20
N LEU A 709 38.26 26.19 52.03
CA LEU A 709 37.65 25.07 51.30
C LEU A 709 36.37 24.57 51.97
N VAL A 710 36.38 24.36 53.30
CA VAL A 710 35.17 23.96 54.05
C VAL A 710 34.09 25.03 53.97
N SER A 711 34.44 26.32 54.05
CA SER A 711 33.50 27.44 53.90
C SER A 711 32.83 27.46 52.52
N ILE A 712 33.60 27.27 51.44
CA ILE A 712 33.07 27.19 50.07
C ILE A 712 32.13 26.01 49.90
N VAL A 713 32.51 24.80 50.34
CA VAL A 713 31.66 23.62 50.21
C VAL A 713 30.39 23.78 51.05
N SER A 714 30.48 24.37 52.25
CA SER A 714 29.35 24.63 53.13
C SER A 714 28.34 25.60 52.52
N GLN A 715 28.80 26.59 51.75
CA GLN A 715 27.94 27.53 51.01
C GLN A 715 27.12 26.87 49.88
N HIS A 716 27.56 25.71 49.40
CA HIS A 716 26.90 24.97 48.32
C HIS A 716 26.01 23.82 48.81
N LEU A 717 25.87 23.64 50.12
CA LEU A 717 25.14 22.53 50.73
C LEU A 717 23.92 23.03 51.50
N ILE A 718 22.74 22.57 51.10
CA ILE A 718 21.49 22.76 51.86
C ILE A 718 21.13 21.44 52.55
N PRO A 719 21.07 21.41 53.90
CA PRO A 719 20.49 20.29 54.63
C PRO A 719 18.96 20.34 54.58
N LEU A 720 18.33 19.24 54.18
CA LEU A 720 16.89 19.06 54.27
C LEU A 720 16.53 18.43 55.63
N PRO A 721 15.57 18.99 56.39
CA PRO A 721 15.20 18.43 57.68
C PRO A 721 14.67 17.00 57.52
N SER A 722 15.03 16.14 58.48
CA SER A 722 14.52 14.77 58.55
C SER A 722 13.00 14.81 58.56
N GLN A 723 12.37 14.15 57.58
CA GLN A 723 10.92 14.12 57.41
C GLN A 723 10.23 13.56 58.66
N THR A 724 9.93 14.44 59.60
CA THR A 724 9.07 14.19 60.75
C THR A 724 8.34 15.50 61.05
N ASN A 725 7.03 15.46 60.83
CA ASN A 725 6.01 16.48 61.12
C ASN A 725 5.65 17.51 60.01
N LYS A 726 4.63 17.10 59.23
CA LYS A 726 3.36 17.83 58.99
C LYS A 726 3.34 19.22 58.32
N LEU A 727 4.43 19.81 57.83
CA LEU A 727 4.36 21.17 57.23
C LEU A 727 4.83 21.34 55.77
N ILE A 728 5.14 20.27 55.03
CA ILE A 728 5.33 20.35 53.57
C ILE A 728 4.67 19.15 52.90
N VAL A 729 3.33 19.12 52.92
CA VAL A 729 2.51 18.36 51.96
C VAL A 729 1.60 19.36 51.26
N THR A 730 2.20 20.38 50.67
CA THR A 730 1.72 20.89 49.39
C THR A 730 2.74 20.36 48.39
N PRO A 731 2.31 19.54 47.42
CA PRO A 731 3.22 19.04 46.40
C PRO A 731 3.92 20.23 45.75
N LEU A 732 5.20 20.06 45.41
CA LEU A 732 6.07 21.11 44.86
C LEU A 732 5.60 21.67 43.50
N ASP A 733 4.52 21.10 42.96
CA ASP A 733 3.62 21.63 41.94
C ASP A 733 2.27 20.89 42.16
N ASP A 734 1.12 21.50 41.82
CA ASP A 734 -0.21 20.83 41.90
C ASP A 734 -0.33 19.60 40.96
N ASP A 735 0.67 19.36 40.11
CA ASP A 735 0.75 18.22 39.21
C ASP A 735 1.58 17.06 39.80
N PRO A 736 0.96 15.95 40.22
CA PRO A 736 1.66 14.80 40.77
C PRO A 736 2.60 14.10 39.78
N LEU A 737 2.58 14.47 38.49
CA LEU A 737 3.54 14.00 37.47
C LEU A 737 4.85 14.81 37.45
N TYR A 738 4.88 16.02 38.03
CA TYR A 738 6.02 16.96 37.99
C TYR A 738 6.81 17.05 39.32
N ASN A 739 7.10 15.91 39.96
CA ASN A 739 7.78 15.87 41.28
C ASN A 739 9.29 15.58 41.22
N ASN A 740 10.00 16.05 40.19
CA ASN A 740 11.42 15.74 39.98
C ASN A 740 12.40 16.79 40.55
N ARG A 741 11.90 17.91 41.07
CA ARG A 741 12.75 18.99 41.61
C ARG A 741 13.26 18.62 43.01
N PRO A 742 14.54 18.87 43.33
CA PRO A 742 15.08 18.66 44.67
C PRO A 742 14.64 19.73 45.67
N LEU A 743 14.34 20.95 45.20
CA LEU A 743 13.86 22.11 45.98
C LEU A 743 12.73 22.83 45.25
N LEU A 744 11.97 23.65 45.97
CA LEU A 744 11.05 24.62 45.37
C LEU A 744 11.89 25.77 44.80
N LEU A 745 11.74 26.03 43.52
CA LEU A 745 12.42 27.12 42.84
C LEU A 745 11.35 28.16 42.51
N ASP A 746 11.07 29.04 43.45
CA ASP A 746 10.09 30.13 43.31
C ASP A 746 10.75 31.47 43.61
N ASP A 747 10.12 32.54 43.13
CA ASP A 747 10.61 33.90 43.31
C ASP A 747 10.72 34.27 44.80
N ALA A 748 11.89 34.77 45.19
CA ALA A 748 12.24 35.20 46.54
C ALA A 748 12.25 34.10 47.63
N VAL A 749 12.19 32.81 47.25
CA VAL A 749 12.40 31.72 48.22
C VAL A 749 13.85 31.71 48.71
N THR A 750 14.02 31.63 50.03
CA THR A 750 15.32 31.58 50.69
C THR A 750 15.55 30.22 51.33
N TYR A 751 16.77 29.67 51.16
CA TYR A 751 17.21 28.45 51.83
C TYR A 751 18.50 28.69 52.61
N SER A 752 18.56 28.15 53.83
CA SER A 752 19.78 28.19 54.65
C SER A 752 20.71 27.06 54.26
N THR A 753 21.96 27.43 53.94
CA THR A 753 23.06 26.49 53.69
C THR A 753 23.74 26.09 55.00
N LEU A 754 24.66 25.13 54.93
CA LEU A 754 25.52 24.75 56.06
C LEU A 754 26.36 25.93 56.59
N GLN A 755 26.63 26.94 55.75
CA GLN A 755 27.38 28.15 56.11
C GLN A 755 26.55 29.17 56.90
N SER A 756 25.22 29.06 56.91
CA SER A 756 24.32 30.04 57.57
C SER A 756 24.48 30.08 59.09
N ALA A 757 24.99 28.99 59.68
CA ALA A 757 25.29 28.95 61.12
C ALA A 757 26.52 29.80 61.51
N SER A 758 27.44 30.04 60.56
CA SER A 758 28.71 30.74 60.77
C SER A 758 28.79 32.10 60.08
N SER A 759 27.86 32.42 59.16
CA SER A 759 27.85 33.68 58.41
C SER A 759 26.43 34.21 58.17
N VAL A 760 26.26 35.53 58.29
CA VAL A 760 25.01 36.24 57.94
C VAL A 760 24.73 36.16 56.43
N TYR A 761 25.76 35.93 55.62
CA TYR A 761 25.67 35.73 54.17
C TYR A 761 25.65 34.25 53.78
N GLY A 762 25.24 33.34 54.67
CA GLY A 762 25.16 31.91 54.36
C GLY A 762 23.88 31.52 53.60
N ASP A 763 22.81 32.31 53.68
CA ASP A 763 21.53 32.01 53.02
C ASP A 763 21.61 32.20 51.49
N LEU A 764 20.93 31.34 50.73
CA LEU A 764 20.74 31.45 49.29
C LEU A 764 19.32 31.90 48.96
N VAL A 765 19.17 32.80 47.99
CA VAL A 765 17.89 33.27 47.48
C VAL A 765 17.74 32.95 46.00
N PHE A 766 16.53 32.54 45.61
CA PHE A 766 16.17 32.28 44.23
C PHE A 766 15.38 33.43 43.62
N LYS A 767 15.61 33.70 42.34
CA LYS A 767 14.78 34.59 41.54
C LYS A 767 14.56 33.98 40.16
N GLN A 768 13.37 34.13 39.61
CA GLN A 768 13.08 33.82 38.22
C GLN A 768 13.66 34.92 37.32
N SER A 769 14.35 34.52 36.26
CA SER A 769 14.92 35.45 35.29
C SER A 769 13.80 36.12 34.48
N GLU A 770 13.93 37.44 34.27
CA GLU A 770 12.99 38.26 33.49
C GLU A 770 13.13 38.02 31.96
N ASP A 771 14.14 37.27 31.53
CA ASP A 771 14.30 36.85 30.13
C ASP A 771 13.18 35.86 29.72
N ALA A 772 12.74 35.95 28.46
CA ALA A 772 11.60 35.23 27.87
C ALA A 772 11.64 33.68 27.92
N LYS A 773 12.65 33.08 28.57
CA LYS A 773 12.86 31.63 28.73
C LYS A 773 12.60 31.07 30.13
N GLY A 774 12.31 31.90 31.14
CA GLY A 774 11.89 31.42 32.46
C GLY A 774 12.91 30.58 33.25
N GLY A 775 14.21 30.90 33.17
CA GLY A 775 15.26 30.27 33.99
C GLY A 775 15.31 30.79 35.43
N TYR A 776 15.99 30.09 36.33
CA TYR A 776 16.20 30.53 37.72
C TYR A 776 17.64 30.99 37.95
N ILE A 777 17.81 32.05 38.72
CA ILE A 777 19.09 32.47 39.27
C ILE A 777 19.11 32.19 40.77
N VAL A 778 20.26 31.76 41.27
CA VAL A 778 20.52 31.57 42.70
C VAL A 778 21.64 32.52 43.11
N GLY A 779 21.44 33.26 44.20
CA GLY A 779 22.44 34.19 44.70
C GLY A 779 22.56 34.16 46.22
N ILE A 780 23.65 34.71 46.73
CA ILE A 780 23.86 34.85 48.18
C ILE A 780 22.99 36.00 48.69
N LYS A 781 22.13 35.70 49.67
CA LYS A 781 21.17 36.67 50.21
C LYS A 781 21.91 37.84 50.87
N GLY A 782 21.61 39.05 50.41
CA GLY A 782 22.18 40.28 50.95
C GLY A 782 23.59 40.62 50.46
N ALA A 783 24.20 39.78 49.62
CA ALA A 783 25.47 40.12 48.97
C ALA A 783 25.26 41.26 47.94
N ARG A 784 26.13 42.28 48.01
CA ARG A 784 26.19 43.39 47.04
C ARG A 784 27.60 43.42 46.46
N GLY A 785 27.82 42.68 45.39
CA GLY A 785 29.12 42.56 44.75
C GLY A 785 29.62 43.90 44.23
N THR A 786 30.94 44.10 44.26
CA THR A 786 31.62 45.27 43.67
C THR A 786 31.37 45.39 42.17
N ASP A 787 31.06 44.27 41.49
CA ASP A 787 31.02 44.18 40.03
C ASP A 787 29.65 43.64 39.51
N LYS A 788 28.66 43.43 40.40
CA LYS A 788 27.35 42.80 40.11
C LYS A 788 27.36 41.40 39.45
N GLN A 789 28.52 40.80 39.18
CA GLN A 789 28.64 39.55 38.41
C GLN A 789 29.06 38.30 39.21
N THR A 790 29.57 38.41 40.44
CA THR A 790 30.22 37.28 41.15
C THR A 790 29.36 36.58 42.20
N ASP A 791 28.21 37.14 42.58
CA ASP A 791 27.49 36.72 43.80
C ASP A 791 26.23 35.89 43.51
N TRP A 792 26.03 35.53 42.25
CA TRP A 792 24.90 34.75 41.77
C TRP A 792 25.33 33.84 40.62
N ALA A 793 24.57 32.77 40.42
CA ALA A 793 24.77 31.78 39.38
C ALA A 793 23.42 31.45 38.71
N ASN A 794 23.46 31.13 37.42
CA ASN A 794 22.32 30.58 36.72
C ASN A 794 22.14 29.11 37.08
N VAL A 795 20.91 28.72 37.39
CA VAL A 795 20.53 27.31 37.49
C VAL A 795 20.42 26.75 36.08
N ILE A 796 21.31 25.80 35.76
CA ILE A 796 21.36 25.14 34.45
C ILE A 796 20.41 23.95 34.42
N SER A 797 20.49 23.09 35.42
CA SER A 797 19.71 21.84 35.48
C SER A 797 19.68 21.27 36.90
N TRP A 798 18.87 20.24 37.13
CA TRP A 798 18.80 19.55 38.42
C TRP A 798 18.56 18.05 38.25
N GLY A 799 18.78 17.32 39.33
CA GLY A 799 18.46 15.90 39.47
C GLY A 799 18.18 15.57 40.93
N ARG A 800 17.17 14.73 41.17
CA ARG A 800 16.77 14.31 42.50
C ARG A 800 17.44 12.98 42.87
N THR A 801 17.84 12.83 44.13
CA THR A 801 18.38 11.56 44.65
C THR A 801 17.28 10.58 44.99
N THR A 802 17.60 9.29 45.02
CA THR A 802 16.69 8.22 45.49
C THR A 802 17.07 7.68 46.87
N THR A 803 18.04 8.31 47.54
CA THR A 803 18.47 7.95 48.89
C THR A 803 17.41 8.32 49.94
N THR A 804 17.41 7.61 51.07
CA THR A 804 16.38 7.68 52.12
C THR A 804 16.19 9.05 52.77
N GLY A 805 17.15 9.96 52.67
CA GLY A 805 17.05 11.35 53.14
C GLY A 805 16.42 12.33 52.13
N GLY A 806 16.31 11.95 50.86
CA GLY A 806 15.96 12.85 49.76
C GLY A 806 17.06 13.86 49.42
N GLY A 807 16.72 14.86 48.60
CA GLY A 807 17.65 15.88 48.12
C GLY A 807 17.98 15.74 46.64
N GLY A 808 19.17 16.20 46.24
CA GLY A 808 19.55 16.25 44.84
C GLY A 808 20.78 17.08 44.53
N VAL A 809 21.01 17.29 43.24
CA VAL A 809 22.04 18.17 42.71
C VAL A 809 21.38 19.24 41.87
N ILE A 810 21.80 20.49 42.05
CA ILE A 810 21.43 21.62 41.18
C ILE A 810 22.70 22.07 40.48
N ARG A 811 22.76 21.91 39.17
CA ARG A 811 23.88 22.36 38.36
C ARG A 811 23.79 23.86 38.14
N ILE A 812 24.89 24.55 38.40
CA ILE A 812 25.02 26.00 38.25
C ILE A 812 26.19 26.34 37.32
N ASP A 813 26.17 27.52 36.73
CA ASP A 813 27.19 27.97 35.77
C ASP A 813 28.43 28.60 36.42
N ARG A 814 28.36 28.95 37.70
CA ARG A 814 29.41 29.64 38.46
C ARG A 814 29.56 29.10 39.87
N LEU A 815 30.73 29.27 40.47
CA LEU A 815 31.00 28.94 41.87
C LEU A 815 30.47 30.07 42.78
N LEU A 816 29.67 29.72 43.79
CA LEU A 816 29.19 30.69 44.79
C LEU A 816 30.24 30.86 45.89
N ILE A 817 31.07 31.89 45.77
CA ILE A 817 32.08 32.21 46.78
C ILE A 817 31.39 32.83 47.99
N PRO A 818 31.66 32.36 49.24
CA PRO A 818 31.17 33.02 50.44
C PRO A 818 31.50 34.52 50.42
N TYR A 819 30.46 35.36 50.53
CA TYR A 819 30.62 36.81 50.43
C TYR A 819 31.22 37.38 51.72
N TYR A 820 32.34 38.07 51.57
CA TYR A 820 32.95 38.91 52.60
C TYR A 820 32.97 40.33 52.04
N PRO A 821 32.26 41.30 52.65
CA PRO A 821 32.30 42.69 52.20
C PRO A 821 33.73 43.22 52.18
N SER A 822 34.07 44.09 51.22
CA SER A 822 35.41 44.68 51.07
C SER A 822 35.91 45.41 52.32
N TRP A 823 35.00 46.02 53.08
CA TRP A 823 35.29 46.62 54.38
C TRP A 823 35.58 45.56 55.47
N TRP A 824 35.15 44.30 55.34
CA TRP A 824 35.49 43.25 56.30
C TRP A 824 36.97 42.83 56.24
N THR A 825 37.58 42.96 55.07
CA THR A 825 38.99 42.61 54.80
C THR A 825 39.94 43.76 55.09
N GLU A 826 39.45 45.01 55.10
CA GLU A 826 40.28 46.20 55.32
C GLU A 826 39.95 46.93 56.64
N TYR A 827 38.68 47.17 57.01
CA TYR A 827 38.22 47.85 58.24
C TYR A 827 36.69 47.63 58.49
N GLY A 828 36.26 46.89 59.53
CA GLY A 828 34.81 46.62 59.77
C GLY A 828 33.86 47.85 59.75
N LEU A 829 32.64 47.70 59.17
CA LEU A 829 31.41 48.56 59.05
C LEU A 829 31.53 50.12 59.11
N PRO A 830 30.62 50.94 58.50
CA PRO A 830 29.99 50.98 57.16
C PRO A 830 30.06 52.39 56.46
N ALA A 831 29.45 52.51 55.25
CA ALA A 831 28.74 53.68 54.66
C ALA A 831 29.34 54.47 53.46
N GLU A 832 28.55 54.43 52.36
CA GLU A 832 28.24 55.41 51.28
C GLU A 832 29.34 56.21 50.52
N LEU A 833 29.42 56.03 49.19
CA LEU A 833 29.09 57.02 48.13
C LEU A 833 29.55 56.58 46.72
N GLU A 834 28.97 57.25 45.71
CA GLU A 834 28.64 56.85 44.34
C GLU A 834 29.73 57.01 43.24
N ALA A 835 29.36 56.51 42.04
CA ALA A 835 29.72 56.94 40.67
C ALA A 835 31.09 56.49 40.11
N ASP A 836 31.31 56.19 38.82
CA ASP A 836 30.52 56.25 37.58
C ASP A 836 31.18 55.31 36.51
N SER A 837 30.42 54.98 35.47
CA SER A 837 30.67 54.16 34.25
C SER A 837 31.98 54.44 33.44
N PRO A 838 32.52 53.56 32.54
CA PRO A 838 31.91 53.10 31.26
C PRO A 838 32.31 51.64 30.78
N PRO A 839 31.84 51.15 29.60
CA PRO A 839 31.73 49.70 29.34
C PRO A 839 32.87 49.11 28.50
N VAL A 840 33.25 47.86 28.75
CA VAL A 840 34.01 47.02 27.79
C VAL A 840 33.49 45.58 27.80
N THR A 841 33.42 45.04 26.59
CA THR A 841 32.62 43.95 26.04
C THR A 841 33.11 42.53 26.34
N ASN A 842 32.15 41.63 26.57
CA ASN A 842 32.31 40.20 26.85
C ASN A 842 32.62 39.34 25.61
N ALA A 843 33.69 38.54 25.67
CA ALA A 843 34.09 37.57 24.66
C ALA A 843 33.32 36.21 24.72
N ALA A 844 32.32 36.06 25.61
CA ALA A 844 31.58 34.81 25.80
C ALA A 844 30.33 34.66 24.89
N SER A 845 29.90 35.72 24.20
CA SER A 845 28.68 35.71 23.35
C SER A 845 28.88 35.05 21.97
N ALA A 846 30.12 34.99 21.46
CA ALA A 846 30.38 34.59 20.08
C ALA A 846 30.08 33.11 19.80
N THR A 847 30.34 32.21 20.76
CA THR A 847 30.25 30.76 20.52
C THR A 847 28.79 30.26 20.44
N ALA A 848 27.91 30.80 21.28
CA ALA A 848 26.47 30.48 21.26
C ALA A 848 25.80 31.06 20.00
N GLU A 849 26.17 32.28 19.62
CA GLU A 849 25.70 32.90 18.37
C GLU A 849 26.15 32.11 17.13
N ASN A 850 27.38 31.59 17.12
CA ASN A 850 27.88 30.78 16.01
C ASN A 850 27.12 29.44 15.85
N VAL A 851 26.72 28.78 16.95
CA VAL A 851 25.93 27.55 16.91
C VAL A 851 24.49 27.82 16.45
N LYS A 852 23.87 28.89 16.95
CA LYS A 852 22.54 29.34 16.49
C LYS A 852 22.55 29.67 15.00
N ALA A 853 23.58 30.39 14.53
CA ALA A 853 23.75 30.69 13.12
C ALA A 853 23.95 29.44 12.26
N PHE A 854 24.67 28.43 12.75
CA PHE A 854 24.88 27.16 12.06
C PHE A 854 23.58 26.35 11.91
N ILE A 855 22.82 26.16 12.99
CA ILE A 855 21.55 25.41 12.96
C ILE A 855 20.51 26.15 12.11
N ALA A 856 20.41 27.47 12.29
CA ALA A 856 19.49 28.29 11.50
C ALA A 856 19.85 28.27 10.01
N GLY A 857 21.15 28.32 9.68
CA GLY A 857 21.66 28.17 8.32
C GLY A 857 21.34 26.80 7.71
N GLY A 858 21.49 25.72 8.48
CA GLY A 858 21.11 24.36 8.06
C GLY A 858 19.62 24.23 7.75
N PHE A 859 18.75 24.74 8.63
CA PHE A 859 17.30 24.71 8.42
C PHE A 859 16.85 25.58 7.25
N GLY A 860 17.46 26.75 7.07
CA GLY A 860 17.32 27.57 5.86
C GLY A 860 17.69 26.79 4.60
N GLY A 861 18.80 26.06 4.62
CA GLY A 861 19.24 25.19 3.53
C GLY A 861 18.21 24.11 3.17
N VAL A 862 17.59 23.46 4.17
CA VAL A 862 16.51 22.48 3.95
C VAL A 862 15.30 23.12 3.29
N CYS A 863 14.86 24.29 3.76
CA CYS A 863 13.74 25.03 3.16
C CYS A 863 14.03 25.40 1.69
N ALA A 864 15.27 25.80 1.39
CA ALA A 864 15.73 26.11 0.04
C ALA A 864 15.65 24.91 -0.90
N VAL A 865 16.02 23.72 -0.41
CA VAL A 865 15.95 22.47 -1.16
C VAL A 865 14.50 22.08 -1.40
N LEU A 866 13.63 22.13 -0.38
CA LEU A 866 12.21 21.78 -0.51
C LEU A 866 11.47 22.66 -1.54
N VAL A 867 11.74 23.97 -1.54
CA VAL A 867 11.10 24.90 -2.49
C VAL A 867 11.77 24.86 -3.86
N GLY A 868 13.09 24.65 -3.92
CA GLY A 868 13.86 24.69 -5.15
C GLY A 868 13.87 23.39 -5.96
N HIS A 869 13.63 22.24 -5.32
CA HIS A 869 13.80 20.92 -5.94
C HIS A 869 12.89 20.66 -7.15
N PRO A 870 11.61 21.05 -7.17
CA PRO A 870 10.75 20.85 -8.35
C PRO A 870 11.30 21.54 -9.61
N PHE A 871 11.88 22.73 -9.45
CA PHE A 871 12.52 23.47 -10.54
C PHE A 871 13.81 22.78 -10.99
N ASP A 872 14.59 22.26 -10.04
CA ASP A 872 15.82 21.51 -10.31
C ASP A 872 15.57 20.22 -11.08
N LEU A 873 14.56 19.46 -10.68
CA LEU A 873 14.17 18.23 -11.39
C LEU A 873 13.76 18.55 -12.83
N THR A 874 12.92 19.57 -13.00
CA THR A 874 12.45 20.03 -14.31
C THR A 874 13.62 20.46 -15.19
N LYS A 875 14.56 21.23 -14.64
CA LYS A 875 15.79 21.64 -15.30
C LYS A 875 16.64 20.44 -15.71
N THR A 876 16.98 19.55 -14.78
CA THR A 876 17.86 18.40 -15.05
C THR A 876 17.28 17.51 -16.15
N ARG A 877 15.97 17.20 -16.11
CA ARG A 877 15.32 16.41 -17.16
C ARG A 877 15.34 17.10 -18.52
N LEU A 878 15.16 18.42 -18.59
CA LEU A 878 15.32 19.15 -19.86
C LEU A 878 16.74 19.09 -20.41
N GLN A 879 17.76 19.10 -19.54
CA GLN A 879 19.17 19.09 -19.94
C GLN A 879 19.63 17.72 -20.46
N THR A 880 19.11 16.63 -19.88
CA THR A 880 19.51 15.25 -20.19
C THR A 880 18.60 14.53 -21.17
N ALA A 881 17.42 15.09 -21.48
CA ALA A 881 16.48 14.48 -22.42
C ALA A 881 17.06 14.33 -23.83
N PRO A 882 16.81 13.19 -24.51
CA PRO A 882 16.90 13.11 -25.95
C PRO A 882 16.00 14.17 -26.61
N SER A 883 16.44 14.70 -27.75
CA SER A 883 15.67 15.68 -28.52
C SER A 883 14.31 15.11 -28.93
N GLY A 884 13.24 15.90 -28.74
CA GLY A 884 11.85 15.49 -28.97
C GLY A 884 11.10 14.91 -27.77
N THR A 885 11.78 14.57 -26.66
CA THR A 885 11.12 13.98 -25.46
C THR A 885 10.15 14.95 -24.77
N TYR A 886 10.52 16.24 -24.72
CA TYR A 886 9.75 17.29 -24.07
C TYR A 886 9.67 18.53 -24.96
N THR A 887 8.50 19.16 -25.01
CA THR A 887 8.30 20.43 -25.72
C THR A 887 8.72 21.64 -24.90
N GLY A 888 8.84 21.50 -23.57
CA GLY A 888 9.28 22.56 -22.67
C GLY A 888 9.15 22.17 -21.18
N ALA A 889 9.44 23.12 -20.29
CA ALA A 889 9.41 22.89 -18.84
C ALA A 889 8.03 22.46 -18.31
N ILE A 890 6.96 23.06 -18.82
CA ILE A 890 5.59 22.73 -18.43
C ILE A 890 5.24 21.29 -18.85
N ASP A 891 5.71 20.85 -20.02
CA ASP A 891 5.49 19.48 -20.51
C ASP A 891 6.21 18.44 -19.64
N VAL A 892 7.42 18.77 -19.15
CA VAL A 892 8.14 17.93 -18.17
C VAL A 892 7.30 17.74 -16.90
N VAL A 893 6.79 18.83 -16.32
CA VAL A 893 5.98 18.78 -15.09
C VAL A 893 4.68 18.01 -15.33
N LYS A 894 3.98 18.27 -16.43
CA LYS A 894 2.74 17.53 -16.78
C LYS A 894 2.98 16.03 -16.90
N LYS A 895 4.05 15.62 -17.59
CA LYS A 895 4.40 14.20 -17.74
C LYS A 895 4.86 13.56 -16.42
N ILE A 896 5.50 14.30 -15.53
CA ILE A 896 5.82 13.80 -14.18
C ILE A 896 4.54 13.59 -13.37
N LEU A 897 3.64 14.58 -13.33
CA LEU A 897 2.40 14.49 -12.56
C LEU A 897 1.49 13.38 -13.06
N ALA A 898 1.40 13.20 -14.39
CA ALA A 898 0.58 12.15 -14.99
C ALA A 898 1.11 10.73 -14.69
N ARG A 899 2.41 10.56 -14.45
CA ARG A 899 3.02 9.24 -14.26
C ARG A 899 3.36 8.90 -12.81
N ASP A 900 3.98 9.84 -12.10
CA ASP A 900 4.57 9.64 -10.78
C ASP A 900 3.79 10.42 -9.68
N GLY A 901 2.66 11.07 -10.03
CA GLY A 901 1.85 11.87 -9.11
C GLY A 901 2.56 13.12 -8.59
N ILE A 902 1.97 13.78 -7.57
CA ILE A 902 2.49 15.03 -7.00
C ILE A 902 3.86 14.85 -6.34
N PHE A 903 4.13 13.69 -5.73
CA PHE A 903 5.43 13.39 -5.12
C PHE A 903 6.52 13.10 -6.17
N GLY A 904 6.14 12.81 -7.41
CA GLY A 904 7.06 12.62 -8.53
C GLY A 904 7.97 13.83 -8.77
N VAL A 905 7.51 15.06 -8.50
CA VAL A 905 8.33 16.28 -8.68
C VAL A 905 9.47 16.40 -7.64
N TYR A 906 9.44 15.58 -6.60
CA TYR A 906 10.44 15.51 -5.53
C TYR A 906 11.48 14.40 -5.72
N ARG A 907 11.47 13.72 -6.86
CA ARG A 907 12.40 12.62 -7.14
C ARG A 907 13.85 13.06 -7.04
N GLY A 908 14.65 12.34 -6.24
CA GLY A 908 16.07 12.63 -6.03
C GLY A 908 16.35 13.77 -5.04
N ILE A 909 15.39 14.15 -4.18
CA ILE A 909 15.58 15.21 -3.16
C ILE A 909 16.49 14.80 -1.99
N VAL A 910 16.64 13.49 -1.74
CA VAL A 910 17.38 13.00 -0.57
C VAL A 910 18.88 13.38 -0.59
N PRO A 911 19.65 13.18 -1.69
CA PRO A 911 21.05 13.60 -1.72
C PRO A 911 21.28 15.08 -1.40
N PRO A 912 20.57 16.07 -2.00
CA PRO A 912 20.77 17.47 -1.66
C PRO A 912 20.36 17.81 -0.22
N LEU A 913 19.36 17.15 0.38
CA LEU A 913 19.00 17.39 1.80
C LEU A 913 20.14 17.01 2.76
N PHE A 914 20.83 15.89 2.52
CA PHE A 914 22.00 15.52 3.33
C PHE A 914 23.23 16.37 3.02
N GLY A 915 23.39 16.79 1.76
CA GLY A 915 24.54 17.56 1.31
C GLY A 915 24.49 19.05 1.60
N VAL A 916 23.30 19.66 1.78
CA VAL A 916 23.16 21.12 1.79
C VAL A 916 23.96 21.80 2.91
N THR A 917 23.87 21.29 4.15
CA THR A 917 24.58 21.84 5.31
C THR A 917 26.10 21.73 5.17
N PRO A 918 26.71 20.55 4.90
CA PRO A 918 28.15 20.47 4.73
C PRO A 918 28.66 21.23 3.50
N ILE A 919 27.90 21.30 2.40
CA ILE A 919 28.25 22.10 1.22
C ILE A 919 28.35 23.58 1.57
N PHE A 920 27.34 24.15 2.24
CA PHE A 920 27.37 25.56 2.64
C PHE A 920 28.45 25.84 3.70
N ALA A 921 28.63 24.95 4.68
CA ALA A 921 29.67 25.10 5.70
C ALA A 921 31.07 25.18 5.08
N VAL A 922 31.39 24.25 4.17
CA VAL A 922 32.69 24.25 3.44
C VAL A 922 32.79 25.47 2.52
N SER A 923 31.71 25.87 1.85
CA SER A 923 31.70 27.04 0.97
C SER A 923 31.99 28.34 1.71
N PHE A 924 31.32 28.61 2.84
CA PHE A 924 31.57 29.83 3.62
C PHE A 924 32.96 29.82 4.26
N TRP A 925 33.39 28.70 4.83
CA TRP A 925 34.76 28.57 5.36
C TRP A 925 35.81 28.81 4.28
N ALA A 926 35.65 28.18 3.12
CA ALA A 926 36.59 28.32 2.01
C ALA A 926 36.58 29.73 1.42
N TYR A 927 35.43 30.40 1.42
CA TYR A 927 35.31 31.80 1.01
C TYR A 927 36.07 32.73 1.96
N ASP A 928 35.90 32.55 3.27
CA ASP A 928 36.64 33.33 4.28
C ASP A 928 38.14 33.07 4.25
N ALA A 929 38.55 31.81 4.07
CA ALA A 929 39.95 31.44 3.87
C ALA A 929 40.52 32.07 2.59
N SER A 930 39.77 32.08 1.50
CA SER A 930 40.18 32.67 0.22
C SER A 930 40.32 34.19 0.31
N LYS A 931 39.42 34.88 1.03
CA LYS A 931 39.56 36.32 1.30
C LYS A 931 40.85 36.61 2.07
N LYS A 932 41.13 35.86 3.16
CA LYS A 932 42.36 36.01 3.94
C LYS A 932 43.61 35.79 3.09
N LEU A 933 43.60 34.74 2.26
CA LEU A 933 44.70 34.44 1.34
C LEU A 933 44.96 35.58 0.34
N ILE A 934 43.90 36.14 -0.26
CA ILE A 934 44.02 37.27 -1.20
C ILE A 934 44.54 38.53 -0.51
N ILE A 935 44.10 38.80 0.73
CA ILE A 935 44.59 39.93 1.54
C ILE A 935 46.10 39.78 1.78
N THR A 936 46.55 38.60 2.21
CA THR A 936 47.98 38.32 2.45
C THR A 936 48.81 38.37 1.17
N LEU A 937 48.27 37.97 0.02
CA LEU A 937 48.99 37.99 -1.26
C LEU A 937 49.02 39.36 -1.95
N THR A 938 48.09 40.27 -1.61
CA THR A 938 47.97 41.59 -2.24
C THR A 938 48.41 42.74 -1.32
N ASP A 939 48.81 42.44 -0.07
CA ASP A 939 49.28 43.40 0.93
C ASP A 939 48.28 44.57 1.19
N ASN A 940 46.99 44.23 1.19
CA ASN A 940 45.89 45.21 1.33
C ASN A 940 45.43 45.34 2.80
N GLU A 941 45.62 46.49 3.43
CA GLU A 941 45.11 46.79 4.79
C GLU A 941 43.62 47.22 4.84
N GLY A 942 42.84 47.00 3.78
CA GLY A 942 41.46 47.53 3.64
C GLY A 942 40.43 46.64 2.93
N THR A 943 39.24 47.20 2.69
CA THR A 943 38.08 46.53 2.08
C THR A 943 38.39 45.98 0.67
N LEU A 944 38.12 44.69 0.46
CA LEU A 944 38.37 44.00 -0.82
C LEU A 944 37.56 44.61 -1.99
N SER A 945 38.21 44.73 -3.14
CA SER A 945 37.55 45.13 -4.39
C SER A 945 36.58 44.03 -4.88
N THR A 946 35.59 44.42 -5.71
CA THR A 946 34.59 43.46 -6.24
C THR A 946 35.24 42.32 -7.04
N SER A 947 36.34 42.59 -7.77
CA SER A 947 37.09 41.57 -8.50
C SER A 947 37.84 40.60 -7.56
N GLN A 948 38.38 41.10 -6.45
CA GLN A 948 39.00 40.25 -5.41
C GLN A 948 37.97 39.40 -4.67
N LEU A 949 36.76 39.93 -4.42
CA LEU A 949 35.65 39.16 -3.84
C LEU A 949 35.11 38.10 -4.81
N ALA A 950 35.05 38.41 -6.11
CA ALA A 950 34.74 37.44 -7.15
C ALA A 950 35.79 36.33 -7.22
N ALA A 951 37.08 36.67 -7.13
CA ALA A 951 38.17 35.70 -7.07
C ALA A 951 38.11 34.82 -5.82
N ALA A 952 37.79 35.39 -4.65
CA ALA A 952 37.54 34.61 -3.43
C ALA A 952 36.36 33.64 -3.61
N GLY A 953 35.29 34.08 -4.29
CA GLY A 953 34.16 33.26 -4.66
C GLY A 953 34.56 32.07 -5.53
N PHE A 954 35.37 32.30 -6.57
CA PHE A 954 35.88 31.23 -7.43
C PHE A 954 36.74 30.21 -6.66
N LEU A 955 37.68 30.68 -5.84
CA LEU A 955 38.58 29.82 -5.06
C LEU A 955 37.82 28.97 -4.04
N SER A 956 36.75 29.50 -3.45
CA SER A 956 35.90 28.77 -2.50
C SER A 956 35.21 27.54 -3.12
N ALA A 957 34.99 27.54 -4.44
CA ALA A 957 34.33 26.43 -5.14
C ALA A 957 35.20 25.16 -5.20
N VAL A 958 36.52 25.28 -5.10
CA VAL A 958 37.45 24.14 -5.21
C VAL A 958 37.24 23.10 -4.08
N PRO A 959 37.38 23.45 -2.78
CA PRO A 959 37.10 22.51 -1.70
C PRO A 959 35.61 22.14 -1.63
N THR A 960 34.71 23.06 -1.98
CA THR A 960 33.26 22.81 -2.02
C THR A 960 32.88 21.72 -3.03
N THR A 961 33.60 21.63 -4.15
CA THR A 961 33.36 20.63 -5.19
C THR A 961 33.62 19.20 -4.68
N VAL A 962 34.51 19.01 -3.70
CA VAL A 962 34.80 17.69 -3.12
C VAL A 962 33.54 17.08 -2.48
N VAL A 963 32.73 17.91 -1.84
CA VAL A 963 31.45 17.49 -1.23
C VAL A 963 30.32 17.52 -2.26
N THR A 964 30.31 18.54 -3.13
CA THR A 964 29.20 18.79 -4.07
C THR A 964 29.15 17.78 -5.21
N ALA A 965 30.30 17.37 -5.76
CA ALA A 965 30.37 16.46 -6.90
C ALA A 965 29.68 15.10 -6.68
N PRO A 966 29.95 14.35 -5.57
CA PRO A 966 29.27 13.08 -5.33
C PRO A 966 27.77 13.25 -5.05
N VAL A 967 27.38 14.31 -4.34
CA VAL A 967 25.98 14.64 -4.02
C VAL A 967 25.19 14.98 -5.29
N GLU A 968 25.73 15.85 -6.15
CA GLU A 968 25.11 16.23 -7.42
C GLU A 968 24.99 15.04 -8.38
N ARG A 969 26.01 14.18 -8.44
CA ARG A 969 25.95 12.98 -9.29
C ARG A 969 24.84 12.03 -8.86
N ALA A 970 24.75 11.74 -7.56
CA ALA A 970 23.68 10.90 -7.02
C ALA A 970 22.29 11.51 -7.28
N LYS A 971 22.16 12.83 -7.12
CA LYS A 971 20.94 13.59 -7.45
C LYS A 971 20.56 13.43 -8.92
N VAL A 972 21.49 13.70 -9.86
CA VAL A 972 21.22 13.66 -11.30
C VAL A 972 20.77 12.26 -11.74
N LEU A 973 21.43 11.19 -11.29
CA LEU A 973 21.03 9.82 -11.64
C LEU A 973 19.62 9.47 -11.14
N LEU A 974 19.27 9.91 -9.91
CA LEU A 974 17.92 9.72 -9.37
C LEU A 974 16.85 10.54 -10.09
N GLN A 975 17.21 11.74 -10.59
CA GLN A 975 16.31 12.64 -11.31
C GLN A 975 16.04 12.17 -12.75
N VAL A 976 17.03 11.55 -13.40
CA VAL A 976 16.98 11.10 -14.80
C VAL A 976 16.35 9.70 -14.94
N GLN A 977 16.41 8.85 -13.92
CA GLN A 977 15.72 7.55 -14.00
C GLN A 977 14.21 7.73 -14.20
N GLY A 978 13.61 6.87 -15.02
CA GLY A 978 12.23 7.03 -15.46
C GLY A 978 12.06 8.08 -16.57
N GLN A 979 13.11 8.62 -17.16
CA GLN A 979 12.98 9.52 -18.31
C GLN A 979 12.82 8.71 -19.61
N GLY A 980 11.87 9.09 -20.48
CA GLY A 980 11.71 8.53 -21.83
C GLY A 980 11.42 7.02 -21.88
N LEU A 981 10.45 6.53 -21.09
CA LEU A 981 10.09 5.10 -20.97
C LEU A 981 11.16 4.18 -20.35
N SER A 982 12.26 4.72 -19.82
CA SER A 982 13.25 3.90 -19.11
C SER A 982 12.71 3.36 -17.78
N GLU A 983 12.96 2.08 -17.49
CA GLU A 983 12.60 1.43 -16.22
C GLU A 983 13.29 2.07 -15.01
N GLN A 984 12.69 1.90 -13.83
CA GLN A 984 13.29 2.37 -12.58
C GLN A 984 14.48 1.49 -12.19
N LYS A 985 15.70 2.02 -12.33
CA LYS A 985 16.94 1.28 -12.04
C LYS A 985 17.37 1.30 -10.58
N TYR A 986 16.93 2.27 -9.77
CA TYR A 986 17.50 2.50 -8.44
C TYR A 986 16.44 2.72 -7.35
N LYS A 987 16.46 1.88 -6.30
CA LYS A 987 15.58 1.94 -5.12
C LYS A 987 16.06 2.94 -4.04
N GLY A 988 16.67 4.06 -4.43
CA GLY A 988 17.10 5.14 -3.51
C GLY A 988 18.60 5.46 -3.52
N VAL A 989 19.03 6.34 -2.61
CA VAL A 989 20.40 6.93 -2.60
C VAL A 989 21.49 5.89 -2.36
N ALA A 990 21.29 4.99 -1.39
CA ALA A 990 22.25 3.93 -1.10
C ALA A 990 22.43 2.97 -2.29
N GLY A 991 21.34 2.66 -3.00
CA GLY A 991 21.38 1.86 -4.23
C GLY A 991 22.17 2.53 -5.34
N VAL A 992 22.00 3.85 -5.54
CA VAL A 992 22.77 4.62 -6.52
C VAL A 992 24.25 4.71 -6.14
N LEU A 993 24.58 5.00 -4.89
CA LEU A 993 25.97 5.07 -4.41
C LEU A 993 26.68 3.72 -4.56
N ARG A 994 26.03 2.62 -4.18
CA ARG A 994 26.54 1.26 -4.37
C ARG A 994 26.73 0.94 -5.85
N HIS A 995 25.77 1.28 -6.71
CA HIS A 995 25.89 1.08 -8.15
C HIS A 995 27.06 1.87 -8.76
N MET A 996 27.20 3.16 -8.43
CA MET A 996 28.31 3.98 -8.90
C MET A 996 29.67 3.41 -8.48
N TYR A 997 29.78 2.97 -7.23
CA TYR A 997 31.00 2.33 -6.73
C TYR A 997 31.28 1.00 -7.45
N ASN A 998 30.26 0.19 -7.72
CA ASN A 998 30.43 -1.08 -8.44
C ASN A 998 30.77 -0.88 -9.93
N GLU A 999 30.33 0.21 -10.57
CA GLU A 999 30.58 0.50 -11.99
C GLU A 999 32.06 0.91 -12.28
N GLY A 1000 32.73 1.53 -11.31
CA GLY A 1000 34.09 2.03 -11.51
C GLY A 1000 34.78 2.63 -10.27
N GLY A 1001 34.41 2.19 -9.08
CA GLY A 1001 34.99 2.60 -7.79
C GLY A 1001 34.83 4.10 -7.49
N LEU A 1002 35.79 4.65 -6.74
CA LEU A 1002 35.80 6.07 -6.35
C LEU A 1002 35.84 7.02 -7.56
N ARG A 1003 36.52 6.64 -8.64
CA ARG A 1003 36.57 7.44 -9.88
C ARG A 1003 35.19 7.59 -10.51
N SER A 1004 34.36 6.55 -10.41
CA SER A 1004 32.97 6.63 -10.86
C SER A 1004 32.18 7.58 -9.97
N VAL A 1005 32.26 7.48 -8.64
CA VAL A 1005 31.54 8.41 -7.73
C VAL A 1005 31.85 9.89 -8.01
N PHE A 1006 33.09 10.21 -8.41
CA PHE A 1006 33.52 11.57 -8.74
C PHE A 1006 33.49 11.91 -10.25
N LYS A 1007 32.95 11.06 -11.14
CA LYS A 1007 32.87 11.42 -12.58
C LYS A 1007 31.91 12.61 -12.75
N GLY A 1008 32.40 13.64 -13.45
CA GLY A 1008 31.74 14.94 -13.58
C GLY A 1008 32.27 16.03 -12.65
N SER A 1009 33.25 15.75 -11.77
CA SER A 1009 33.82 16.76 -10.85
C SER A 1009 34.40 17.98 -11.56
N GLY A 1010 35.13 17.79 -12.66
CA GLY A 1010 35.66 18.91 -13.45
C GLY A 1010 34.55 19.78 -14.07
N ALA A 1011 33.43 19.16 -14.47
CA ALA A 1011 32.26 19.90 -14.97
C ALA A 1011 31.47 20.59 -13.84
N THR A 1012 31.50 20.02 -12.64
CA THR A 1012 30.93 20.62 -11.43
C THR A 1012 31.72 21.86 -11.04
N LEU A 1013 33.05 21.80 -11.04
CA LEU A 1013 33.91 22.96 -10.77
C LEU A 1013 33.78 24.05 -11.85
N ALA A 1014 33.66 23.66 -13.13
CA ALA A 1014 33.45 24.61 -14.23
C ALA A 1014 32.11 25.36 -14.13
N ARG A 1015 31.11 24.78 -13.44
CA ARG A 1015 29.87 25.45 -13.08
C ARG A 1015 30.04 26.30 -11.83
N ASP A 1016 30.56 25.70 -10.76
CA ASP A 1016 30.54 26.27 -9.41
C ASP A 1016 31.54 27.41 -9.23
N GLY A 1017 32.72 27.34 -9.86
CA GLY A 1017 33.73 28.39 -9.78
C GLY A 1017 33.23 29.71 -10.36
N PRO A 1018 32.94 29.79 -11.68
CA PRO A 1018 32.42 31.00 -12.30
C PRO A 1018 31.08 31.44 -11.69
N GLY A 1019 30.19 30.49 -11.39
CA GLY A 1019 28.90 30.77 -10.75
C GLY A 1019 29.06 31.45 -9.40
N SER A 1020 29.94 30.95 -8.53
CA SER A 1020 30.21 31.53 -7.21
C SER A 1020 30.85 32.91 -7.32
N ALA A 1021 31.77 33.11 -8.27
CA ALA A 1021 32.36 34.41 -8.55
C ALA A 1021 31.29 35.46 -8.94
N ALA A 1022 30.38 35.09 -9.84
CA ALA A 1022 29.26 35.94 -10.25
C ALA A 1022 28.28 36.18 -9.09
N TYR A 1023 27.97 35.16 -8.29
CA TYR A 1023 27.09 35.27 -7.13
C TYR A 1023 27.60 36.30 -6.12
N PHE A 1024 28.83 36.14 -5.63
CA PHE A 1024 29.40 37.05 -4.62
C PHE A 1024 29.63 38.46 -5.18
N ALA A 1025 30.04 38.59 -6.45
CA ALA A 1025 30.18 39.91 -7.08
C ALA A 1025 28.83 40.64 -7.19
N ALA A 1026 27.80 39.97 -7.69
CA ALA A 1026 26.47 40.54 -7.86
C ALA A 1026 25.81 40.84 -6.51
N TYR A 1027 26.00 39.98 -5.52
CA TYR A 1027 25.52 40.20 -4.15
C TYR A 1027 26.10 41.51 -3.58
N GLU A 1028 27.41 41.70 -3.67
CA GLU A 1028 28.10 42.89 -3.14
C GLU A 1028 27.75 44.16 -3.90
N VAL A 1029 27.68 44.12 -5.23
CA VAL A 1029 27.27 45.27 -6.05
C VAL A 1029 25.84 45.68 -5.74
N THR A 1030 24.93 44.71 -5.65
CA THR A 1030 23.52 44.99 -5.35
C THR A 1030 23.36 45.50 -3.92
N LYS A 1031 24.09 44.92 -2.96
CA LYS A 1031 24.12 45.37 -1.56
C LYS A 1031 24.61 46.82 -1.45
N LYS A 1032 25.70 47.17 -2.14
CA LYS A 1032 26.23 48.54 -2.21
C LYS A 1032 25.23 49.51 -2.85
N ALA A 1033 24.56 49.10 -3.92
CA ALA A 1033 23.56 49.92 -4.61
C ALA A 1033 22.29 50.16 -3.77
N LEU A 1034 21.91 49.20 -2.92
CA LEU A 1034 20.75 49.29 -2.03
C LEU A 1034 21.05 49.97 -0.68
N THR A 1035 22.30 50.30 -0.38
CA THR A 1035 22.69 50.97 0.86
C THR A 1035 22.48 52.49 0.72
N PRO A 1036 21.60 53.12 1.53
CA PRO A 1036 21.40 54.57 1.51
C PRO A 1036 22.69 55.36 1.81
N ALA A 1037 22.89 56.49 1.14
CA ALA A 1037 24.09 57.31 1.31
C ALA A 1037 24.27 57.74 2.78
N GLY A 1038 25.41 57.38 3.39
CA GLY A 1038 25.75 57.70 4.78
C GLY A 1038 25.46 56.59 5.81
N SER A 1039 24.89 55.45 5.41
CA SER A 1039 24.63 54.29 6.28
C SER A 1039 25.57 53.12 6.01
N SER A 1040 25.85 52.27 7.00
CA SER A 1040 26.72 51.10 6.79
C SER A 1040 25.94 49.89 6.24
N PRO A 1041 26.58 49.00 5.44
CA PRO A 1041 25.94 47.80 4.90
C PRO A 1041 25.42 46.79 5.94
N SER A 1042 25.62 47.04 7.23
CA SER A 1042 25.05 46.32 8.37
C SER A 1042 23.59 46.68 8.66
N ASP A 1043 23.13 47.84 8.18
CA ASP A 1043 21.84 48.43 8.58
C ASP A 1043 20.72 48.19 7.54
N LEU A 1044 20.99 47.34 6.55
CA LEU A 1044 20.03 46.99 5.50
C LEU A 1044 18.88 46.15 6.05
N ASN A 1045 17.65 46.53 5.70
CA ASN A 1045 16.47 45.73 6.05
C ASN A 1045 16.48 44.36 5.34
N LEU A 1046 15.74 43.40 5.90
CA LEU A 1046 15.67 42.02 5.40
C LEU A 1046 15.20 41.95 3.93
N GLY A 1047 14.29 42.85 3.52
CA GLY A 1047 13.80 42.92 2.14
C GLY A 1047 14.92 43.24 1.13
N SER A 1048 15.78 44.23 1.42
CA SER A 1048 16.92 44.59 0.58
C SER A 1048 17.96 43.47 0.51
N ILE A 1049 18.17 42.72 1.60
CA ILE A 1049 19.06 41.55 1.63
C ILE A 1049 18.50 40.42 0.75
N ILE A 1050 17.18 40.16 0.81
CA ILE A 1050 16.49 39.17 -0.03
C ILE A 1050 16.59 39.56 -1.51
N CYS A 1051 16.37 40.83 -1.84
CA CYS A 1051 16.53 41.33 -3.21
C CYS A 1051 17.97 41.16 -3.71
N ALA A 1052 18.97 41.52 -2.90
CA ALA A 1052 20.38 41.34 -3.25
C ALA A 1052 20.75 39.86 -3.46
N GLY A 1053 20.27 38.96 -2.60
CA GLY A 1053 20.42 37.51 -2.76
C GLY A 1053 19.71 36.96 -4.02
N GLY A 1054 18.51 37.46 -4.33
CA GLY A 1054 17.76 37.11 -5.53
C GLY A 1054 18.50 37.48 -6.83
N PHE A 1055 18.98 38.73 -6.93
CA PHE A 1055 19.78 39.18 -8.07
C PHE A 1055 21.11 38.44 -8.19
N ALA A 1056 21.77 38.14 -7.07
CA ALA A 1056 22.97 37.31 -7.05
C ALA A 1056 22.71 35.90 -7.59
N GLY A 1057 21.58 35.29 -7.22
CA GLY A 1057 21.15 33.99 -7.74
C GLY A 1057 20.87 34.01 -9.25
N VAL A 1058 20.24 35.06 -9.75
CA VAL A 1058 20.01 35.25 -11.20
C VAL A 1058 21.34 35.38 -11.95
N ALA A 1059 22.26 36.19 -11.45
CA ALA A 1059 23.59 36.38 -12.06
C ALA A 1059 24.40 35.06 -12.07
N MET A 1060 24.36 34.29 -10.99
CA MET A 1060 24.99 32.97 -10.90
C MET A 1060 24.47 32.03 -11.98
N TRP A 1061 23.15 31.84 -12.05
CA TRP A 1061 22.55 30.90 -12.99
C TRP A 1061 22.68 31.38 -14.45
N ALA A 1062 22.71 32.68 -14.71
CA ALA A 1062 22.97 33.21 -16.06
C ALA A 1062 24.33 32.78 -16.62
N LEU A 1063 25.34 32.66 -15.76
CA LEU A 1063 26.67 32.19 -16.15
C LEU A 1063 26.82 30.66 -16.07
N ALA A 1064 26.14 30.03 -15.10
CA ALA A 1064 26.31 28.63 -14.78
C ALA A 1064 25.53 27.65 -15.67
N ILE A 1065 24.52 28.09 -16.44
CA ILE A 1065 23.66 27.18 -17.21
C ILE A 1065 24.42 26.41 -18.30
N PRO A 1066 25.24 27.03 -19.17
CA PRO A 1066 26.02 26.30 -20.17
C PRO A 1066 26.90 25.18 -19.59
N PRO A 1067 27.74 25.42 -18.56
CA PRO A 1067 28.50 24.34 -17.93
C PRO A 1067 27.60 23.35 -17.15
N ASP A 1068 26.46 23.78 -16.58
CA ASP A 1068 25.52 22.87 -15.88
C ASP A 1068 24.86 21.87 -16.83
N VAL A 1069 24.54 22.26 -18.08
CA VAL A 1069 24.04 21.32 -19.11
C VAL A 1069 25.08 20.23 -19.39
N LEU A 1070 26.34 20.62 -19.59
CA LEU A 1070 27.44 19.68 -19.87
C LEU A 1070 27.68 18.76 -18.67
N LYS A 1071 27.67 19.33 -17.46
CA LYS A 1071 27.78 18.58 -16.20
C LYS A 1071 26.68 17.52 -16.08
N SER A 1072 25.42 17.91 -16.26
CA SER A 1072 24.27 16.99 -16.13
C SER A 1072 24.36 15.86 -17.16
N ARG A 1073 24.70 16.15 -18.42
CA ARG A 1073 24.89 15.13 -19.46
C ARG A 1073 26.05 14.18 -19.17
N ILE A 1074 27.18 14.68 -18.68
CA ILE A 1074 28.34 13.83 -18.31
C ILE A 1074 28.03 12.95 -17.10
N GLN A 1075 27.31 13.47 -16.11
CA GLN A 1075 26.95 12.74 -14.90
C GLN A 1075 25.89 11.66 -15.15
N SER A 1076 24.98 11.87 -16.11
CA SER A 1076 23.94 10.89 -16.46
C SER A 1076 24.34 9.92 -17.58
N ALA A 1077 25.38 10.22 -18.35
CA ALA A 1077 25.77 9.40 -19.48
C ALA A 1077 26.41 8.06 -19.02
N PRO A 1078 26.20 6.98 -19.79
CA PRO A 1078 26.92 5.72 -19.61
C PRO A 1078 28.45 5.88 -19.61
N LYS A 1079 29.14 4.83 -19.19
CA LYS A 1079 30.61 4.75 -19.29
C LYS A 1079 31.05 4.97 -20.74
N ASP A 1080 32.17 5.69 -20.93
CA ASP A 1080 32.83 5.95 -22.22
C ASP A 1080 32.05 6.76 -23.27
N THR A 1081 30.91 7.36 -22.92
CA THR A 1081 30.15 8.23 -23.85
C THR A 1081 30.86 9.55 -24.17
N TYR A 1082 31.55 10.13 -23.18
CA TYR A 1082 32.29 11.39 -23.30
C TYR A 1082 33.67 11.25 -22.69
N SER A 1083 34.71 11.72 -23.37
CA SER A 1083 36.09 11.74 -22.85
C SER A 1083 36.36 12.93 -21.91
N GLY A 1084 35.51 13.95 -21.94
CA GLY A 1084 35.62 15.14 -21.09
C GLY A 1084 34.60 16.22 -21.43
N ILE A 1085 34.73 17.39 -20.79
CA ILE A 1085 33.76 18.49 -20.93
C ILE A 1085 33.71 19.06 -22.35
N LEU A 1086 34.86 19.15 -23.02
CA LEU A 1086 34.97 19.67 -24.38
C LEU A 1086 34.40 18.70 -25.42
N ASP A 1087 34.61 17.39 -25.23
CA ASP A 1087 34.01 16.36 -26.09
C ASP A 1087 32.48 16.33 -25.93
N CYS A 1088 31.98 16.45 -24.69
CA CYS A 1088 30.55 16.59 -24.43
C CYS A 1088 29.95 17.85 -25.07
N ALA A 1089 30.65 18.99 -25.00
CA ALA A 1089 30.22 20.23 -25.63
C ALA A 1089 30.16 20.10 -27.16
N ARG A 1090 31.22 19.56 -27.78
CA ARG A 1090 31.29 19.35 -29.23
C ARG A 1090 30.15 18.45 -29.72
N LYS A 1091 29.94 17.30 -29.06
CA LYS A 1091 28.86 16.36 -29.40
C LYS A 1091 27.48 16.96 -29.17
N THR A 1092 27.28 17.71 -28.08
CA THR A 1092 26.01 18.38 -27.78
C THR A 1092 25.67 19.45 -28.82
N ILE A 1093 26.63 20.30 -29.20
CA ILE A 1093 26.43 21.34 -30.21
C ILE A 1093 26.19 20.71 -31.59
N ALA A 1094 26.91 19.63 -31.92
CA ALA A 1094 26.74 18.93 -33.19
C ALA A 1094 25.37 18.25 -33.33
N GLN A 1095 24.82 17.70 -32.24
CA GLN A 1095 23.55 16.97 -32.25
C GLN A 1095 22.33 17.87 -32.05
N ASP A 1096 22.39 18.80 -31.10
CA ASP A 1096 21.22 19.56 -30.62
C ASP A 1096 21.34 21.08 -30.88
N GLY A 1097 22.45 21.54 -31.49
CA GLY A 1097 22.74 22.95 -31.73
C GLY A 1097 23.24 23.73 -30.51
N VAL A 1098 23.67 24.97 -30.73
CA VAL A 1098 24.22 25.84 -29.67
C VAL A 1098 23.18 26.19 -28.60
N ALA A 1099 21.91 26.31 -28.98
CA ALA A 1099 20.81 26.58 -28.05
C ALA A 1099 20.63 25.49 -26.99
N ALA A 1100 21.12 24.26 -27.24
CA ALA A 1100 21.05 23.17 -26.28
C ALA A 1100 21.80 23.46 -24.97
N LEU A 1101 22.85 24.29 -25.03
CA LEU A 1101 23.61 24.73 -23.85
C LEU A 1101 22.80 25.65 -22.92
N TRP A 1102 21.63 26.13 -23.35
CA TRP A 1102 20.75 26.96 -22.54
C TRP A 1102 19.48 26.24 -22.09
N LYS A 1103 19.37 24.92 -22.33
CA LYS A 1103 18.26 24.11 -21.84
C LYS A 1103 18.22 24.14 -20.30
N GLY A 1104 17.04 24.43 -19.77
CA GLY A 1104 16.83 24.57 -18.32
C GLY A 1104 17.03 25.98 -17.76
N PHE A 1105 17.36 26.99 -18.59
CA PHE A 1105 17.49 28.39 -18.15
C PHE A 1105 16.21 28.92 -17.48
N GLY A 1106 15.05 28.71 -18.11
CA GLY A 1106 13.76 29.16 -17.57
C GLY A 1106 13.46 28.63 -16.16
N PRO A 1107 13.45 27.31 -15.93
CA PRO A 1107 13.30 26.74 -14.58
C PRO A 1107 14.34 27.23 -13.57
N ALA A 1108 15.60 27.43 -13.99
CA ALA A 1108 16.65 27.94 -13.10
C ALA A 1108 16.42 29.40 -12.67
N MET A 1109 15.97 30.26 -13.59
CA MET A 1109 15.57 31.64 -13.27
C MET A 1109 14.34 31.68 -12.35
N ALA A 1110 13.33 30.86 -12.65
CA ALA A 1110 12.11 30.77 -11.85
C ALA A 1110 12.38 30.27 -10.42
N ARG A 1111 13.42 29.44 -10.23
CA ARG A 1111 13.87 28.95 -8.92
C ARG A 1111 14.49 30.05 -8.06
N ALA A 1112 15.20 31.01 -8.67
CA ALA A 1112 16.12 31.90 -7.95
C ALA A 1112 15.46 32.69 -6.82
N PHE A 1113 14.27 33.26 -7.06
CA PHE A 1113 13.56 34.04 -6.04
C PHE A 1113 12.87 33.17 -4.97
N PRO A 1114 12.05 32.16 -5.32
CA PRO A 1114 11.34 31.35 -4.31
C PRO A 1114 12.29 30.56 -3.41
N ALA A 1115 13.35 29.97 -3.96
CA ALA A 1115 14.30 29.20 -3.16
C ALA A 1115 15.05 30.09 -2.17
N ASN A 1116 15.51 31.28 -2.60
CA ASN A 1116 16.19 32.22 -1.71
C ASN A 1116 15.26 32.79 -0.64
N ALA A 1117 14.02 33.14 -0.99
CA ALA A 1117 13.02 33.59 -0.02
C ALA A 1117 12.75 32.51 1.05
N ALA A 1118 12.62 31.25 0.64
CA ALA A 1118 12.44 30.12 1.55
C ALA A 1118 13.66 29.90 2.47
N THR A 1119 14.88 30.09 1.97
CA THR A 1119 16.10 30.05 2.80
C THR A 1119 16.02 31.08 3.92
N PHE A 1120 15.74 32.34 3.60
CA PHE A 1120 15.72 33.42 4.59
C PHE A 1120 14.55 33.30 5.57
N LEU A 1121 13.35 32.93 5.09
CA LEU A 1121 12.23 32.59 5.98
C LEU A 1121 12.59 31.44 6.92
N GLY A 1122 13.25 30.39 6.43
CA GLY A 1122 13.72 29.27 7.24
C GLY A 1122 14.75 29.70 8.28
N VAL A 1123 15.74 30.51 7.91
CA VAL A 1123 16.73 31.08 8.84
C VAL A 1123 16.05 31.95 9.90
N GLU A 1124 15.13 32.82 9.52
CA GLU A 1124 14.46 33.72 10.47
C GLU A 1124 13.49 32.97 11.40
N ALA A 1125 12.70 32.05 10.87
CA ALA A 1125 11.81 31.21 11.66
C ALA A 1125 12.59 30.33 12.63
N SER A 1126 13.68 29.70 12.17
CA SER A 1126 14.55 28.90 13.04
C SER A 1126 15.31 29.76 14.05
N ARG A 1127 15.77 30.97 13.72
CA ARG A 1127 16.35 31.89 14.70
C ARG A 1127 15.33 32.31 15.74
N LYS A 1128 14.12 32.75 15.36
CA LYS A 1128 13.05 33.08 16.32
C LYS A 1128 12.68 31.90 17.21
N MET A 1129 12.69 30.69 16.66
CA MET A 1129 12.46 29.46 17.41
C MET A 1129 13.63 29.18 18.36
N LEU A 1130 14.87 29.21 17.87
CA LEU A 1130 16.08 29.01 18.67
C LEU A 1130 16.24 30.10 19.73
N ASP A 1131 15.86 31.34 19.49
CA ASP A 1131 15.87 32.41 20.49
C ASP A 1131 14.81 32.23 21.56
N LYS A 1132 13.76 31.43 21.27
CA LYS A 1132 12.76 30.98 22.25
C LYS A 1132 13.22 29.77 23.06
N PHE A 1133 14.15 28.96 22.55
CA PHE A 1133 14.57 27.67 23.16
C PHE A 1133 16.03 27.60 23.67
N MET A 1134 16.96 28.37 23.10
CA MET A 1134 18.39 28.57 23.47
C MET A 1134 18.67 30.01 23.82
#